data_AF-A0A368TTR8-F1
#
_entry.id   AF-A0A368TTR8-F1
#
_cell.length_a   1.000
_cell.length_b   1.000
_cell.length_c   1.000
_cell.angle_alpha   90.00
_cell.angle_beta   90.00
_cell.angle_gamma   90.00
#
_symmetry.space_group_name_H-M   'P 1'
#
loop_
_entity.id
_entity.type
_entity.pdbx_description
1 polymer ?
#
loop_
_entity_poly.entity_id
_entity_poly.type
_entity_poly.pdbx_seq_one_letter_code
_entity_poly.pdbx_strand_id
1 'polypeptide(L)'
;MVDPLNAWWAQQLVLCDWAFTPHPTVVDAEAAEQRLVELKVASRGALAGQLLDSLSPKANAEMLLSALELTALAGAAGWLSEARARAWVWQLVLRITREYSDLEHWLKALRRARNARGWLEGDDGFMHTCEALEALEYEGEGVTWERLIEWLAHAGKVPTLWPDATDQQCWRACALLRPVVVYPAGDKDWPEAFEWLNQVWQIQSRDELVTALLWLGAQGDRQRWDIEADMLVSLDDSQRILWRENMPSQDPHSPVLYGFVTQGEPLEWAAWDWLRLVELAWAGACCGWLSQQEADGFAAHAVDLLGRRYHDWHAVLKAFQRGQSLFEGKDLRHKTAPRHDILLKDPLSPWHLSLADLLDTTSREASRDALRAWRRDPGHWLLALAGVREPDLMLRQANPGGPVPEARRADAAEYLQETLGLHAEEGARSLARYWLPAQAHHLNQLAADAAHGALPASHTLFGDPVPDDLRQRNALKGVSRHAATIHMAEKFAFYLHMSKDSGLFEATELDQFVASLRSCLCRFYPDARRLLEAWLAWETCLPELDEASLIQELQWHLQDPGSIFHWLDWHPDDWQEPGARPSLSHFTAMALVGPLNTAVWSEPQPESERECQAIREWVDGHYGLHGATEMKEFLAFMLESGDRQEYQINYAPYTLNRERLEAEIAIMESGDCLDEERHHLLRLCRVRDNEDQCNDVDMAAWDVAQLVDLTIAGRQLGWLSATEFAAQLEKAHALAANHYAGWEDYARGMYAGFSFFMGETPERESFLAGFRQALIAWLSGAPPLAGAWTSLDFPGAKPRHFAPLHIDTLPGDFRTLH
;
A
#
# COMPACT_ATOMS: atom_id res chain seq x y z
N MET A 1 19.48 61.90 -10.65
CA MET A 1 20.75 61.24 -11.05
C MET A 1 20.34 60.08 -11.94
N VAL A 2 20.87 59.98 -13.16
CA VAL A 2 20.54 58.88 -14.08
C VAL A 2 21.17 57.61 -13.53
N ASP A 3 20.38 56.55 -13.39
CA ASP A 3 20.84 55.23 -12.97
C ASP A 3 21.67 54.59 -14.10
N PRO A 4 22.98 54.35 -13.91
CA PRO A 4 23.85 53.87 -14.97
C PRO A 4 23.41 52.54 -15.58
N LEU A 5 22.83 51.63 -14.77
CA LEU A 5 22.34 50.33 -15.27
C LEU A 5 21.18 50.51 -16.24
N ASN A 6 20.15 51.28 -15.84
CA ASN A 6 18.97 51.50 -16.68
C ASN A 6 19.31 52.29 -17.95
N ALA A 7 20.19 53.28 -17.85
CA ALA A 7 20.60 54.06 -19.01
C ALA A 7 21.47 53.25 -20.00
N TRP A 8 22.40 52.43 -19.50
CA TRP A 8 23.15 51.53 -20.38
C TRP A 8 22.23 50.48 -21.02
N TRP A 9 21.32 49.89 -20.25
CA TRP A 9 20.34 48.94 -20.77
C TRP A 9 19.48 49.58 -21.88
N ALA A 10 18.97 50.79 -21.66
CA ALA A 10 18.25 51.54 -22.67
C ALA A 10 19.08 51.84 -23.93
N GLN A 11 20.38 52.13 -23.80
CA GLN A 11 21.28 52.29 -24.95
C GLN A 11 21.40 50.99 -25.75
N GLN A 12 21.46 49.83 -25.08
CA GLN A 12 21.53 48.54 -25.76
C GLN A 12 20.21 48.17 -26.46
N LEU A 13 19.05 48.51 -25.90
CA LEU A 13 17.74 48.20 -26.51
C LEU A 13 17.53 48.87 -27.87
N VAL A 14 18.24 49.96 -28.18
CA VAL A 14 18.20 50.58 -29.53
C VAL A 14 18.66 49.59 -30.61
N LEU A 15 19.54 48.63 -30.27
CA LEU A 15 19.96 47.55 -31.18
C LEU A 15 18.85 46.54 -31.49
N CYS A 16 17.73 46.60 -30.77
CA CYS A 16 16.51 45.83 -30.99
C CYS A 16 15.40 46.67 -31.65
N ASP A 17 15.76 47.80 -32.28
CA ASP A 17 14.84 48.77 -32.91
C ASP A 17 13.96 49.56 -31.93
N TRP A 18 14.39 49.70 -30.67
CA TRP A 18 13.67 50.52 -29.69
C TRP A 18 14.06 52.00 -29.80
N ALA A 19 13.08 52.88 -29.58
CA ALA A 19 13.37 54.28 -29.34
C ALA A 19 14.09 54.44 -27.98
N PHE A 20 15.15 55.24 -27.94
CA PHE A 20 15.88 55.49 -26.69
C PHE A 20 14.98 56.16 -25.65
N THR A 21 14.80 55.50 -24.50
CA THR A 21 14.13 56.04 -23.33
C THR A 21 14.92 55.71 -22.06
N PRO A 22 15.12 56.64 -21.11
CA PRO A 22 15.94 56.39 -19.92
C PRO A 22 15.31 55.37 -18.94
N HIS A 23 14.07 54.95 -19.20
CA HIS A 23 13.35 53.95 -18.43
C HIS A 23 12.99 52.76 -19.33
N PRO A 24 13.83 51.72 -19.40
CA PRO A 24 13.73 50.63 -20.38
C PRO A 24 12.47 49.76 -20.24
N THR A 25 11.71 49.89 -19.15
CA THR A 25 10.43 49.20 -18.92
C THR A 25 9.21 50.09 -19.15
N VAL A 26 9.37 51.33 -19.60
CA VAL A 26 8.26 52.29 -19.82
C VAL A 26 7.84 52.23 -21.29
N VAL A 27 7.27 51.09 -21.65
CA VAL A 27 6.54 50.86 -22.90
C VAL A 27 5.12 50.48 -22.53
N ASP A 28 4.18 50.74 -23.43
CA ASP A 28 2.79 50.28 -23.26
C ASP A 28 2.75 48.76 -23.03
N ALA A 29 1.97 48.33 -22.04
CA ALA A 29 1.96 46.94 -21.61
C ALA A 29 1.39 45.99 -22.67
N GLU A 30 0.37 46.40 -23.43
CA GLU A 30 -0.21 45.58 -24.50
C GLU A 30 0.76 45.47 -25.68
N ALA A 31 1.43 46.57 -26.04
CA ALA A 31 2.47 46.56 -27.06
C ALA A 31 3.66 45.67 -26.66
N ALA A 32 4.05 45.67 -25.38
CA ALA A 32 5.10 44.81 -24.86
C ALA A 32 4.71 43.32 -24.91
N GLU A 33 3.49 42.97 -24.54
CA GLU A 33 2.96 41.60 -24.65
C GLU A 33 2.91 41.12 -26.10
N GLN A 34 2.42 41.96 -27.01
CA GLN A 34 2.39 41.64 -28.44
C GLN A 34 3.80 41.36 -28.99
N ARG A 35 4.78 42.18 -28.60
CA ARG A 35 6.18 41.98 -29.01
C ARG A 35 6.78 40.69 -28.43
N LEU A 36 6.45 40.32 -27.19
CA LEU A 36 6.87 39.03 -26.62
C LEU A 36 6.34 37.86 -27.45
N VAL A 37 5.07 37.92 -27.88
CA VAL A 37 4.47 36.89 -28.74
C VAL A 37 5.16 36.81 -30.10
N GLU A 38 5.51 37.94 -30.71
CA GLU A 38 6.30 37.99 -31.96
C GLU A 38 7.68 37.31 -31.80
N LEU A 39 8.29 37.46 -30.62
CA LEU A 39 9.54 36.79 -30.23
C LEU A 39 9.36 35.33 -29.79
N LYS A 40 8.16 34.76 -29.99
CA LYS A 40 7.77 33.39 -29.61
C LYS A 40 7.84 33.14 -28.09
N VAL A 41 7.58 34.17 -27.29
CA VAL A 41 7.46 34.09 -25.83
C VAL A 41 6.00 34.36 -25.47
N ALA A 42 5.19 33.31 -25.46
CA ALA A 42 3.74 33.40 -25.25
C ALA A 42 3.33 33.44 -23.76
N SER A 43 4.23 33.09 -22.83
CA SER A 43 3.93 32.99 -21.40
C SER A 43 5.16 33.30 -20.53
N ARG A 44 4.94 33.54 -19.23
CA ARG A 44 6.04 33.72 -18.27
C ARG A 44 6.86 32.44 -18.10
N GLY A 45 6.27 31.25 -18.27
CA GLY A 45 7.01 29.99 -18.32
C GLY A 45 7.96 29.89 -19.52
N ALA A 46 7.50 30.33 -20.71
CA ALA A 46 8.35 30.41 -21.89
C ALA A 46 9.49 31.43 -21.70
N LEU A 47 9.18 32.58 -21.11
CA LEU A 47 10.17 33.60 -20.73
C LEU A 47 11.22 33.01 -19.77
N ALA A 48 10.79 32.31 -18.72
CA ALA A 48 11.67 31.68 -17.75
C ALA A 48 12.65 30.70 -18.40
N GLY A 49 12.17 29.91 -19.37
CA GLY A 49 13.01 29.01 -20.16
C GLY A 49 14.09 29.76 -20.94
N GLN A 50 13.72 30.83 -21.65
CA GLN A 50 14.69 31.62 -22.42
C GLN A 50 15.69 32.37 -21.53
N LEU A 51 15.24 32.91 -20.39
CA LEU A 51 16.13 33.55 -19.41
C LEU A 51 17.09 32.53 -18.78
N LEU A 52 16.63 31.33 -18.46
CA LEU A 52 17.51 30.24 -17.99
C LEU A 52 18.56 29.87 -19.05
N ASP A 53 18.15 29.71 -20.31
CA ASP A 53 19.06 29.38 -21.41
C ASP A 53 20.10 30.49 -21.64
N SER A 54 19.76 31.75 -21.35
CA SER A 54 20.68 32.89 -21.38
C SER A 54 21.78 32.84 -20.32
N LEU A 55 21.67 31.97 -19.31
CA LEU A 55 22.73 31.70 -18.33
C LEU A 55 23.76 30.68 -18.84
N SER A 56 23.48 29.99 -19.95
CA SER A 56 24.40 29.00 -20.51
C SER A 56 25.77 29.59 -20.84
N PRO A 57 26.91 29.00 -20.44
CA PRO A 57 28.25 29.44 -20.86
C PRO A 57 28.45 29.47 -22.38
N LYS A 58 27.58 28.80 -23.15
CA LYS A 58 27.58 28.78 -24.62
C LYS A 58 26.67 29.85 -25.24
N ALA A 59 25.97 30.65 -24.44
CA ALA A 59 25.15 31.76 -24.93
C ALA A 59 26.05 32.74 -25.69
N ASN A 60 25.64 33.09 -26.91
CA ASN A 60 26.36 34.05 -27.73
C ASN A 60 25.85 35.48 -27.45
N ALA A 61 26.51 36.48 -28.05
CA ALA A 61 26.15 37.88 -27.86
C ALA A 61 24.68 38.17 -28.20
N GLU A 62 24.15 37.56 -29.26
CA GLU A 62 22.76 37.76 -29.68
C GLU A 62 21.77 37.23 -28.63
N MET A 63 22.00 36.04 -28.06
CA MET A 63 21.18 35.51 -26.97
C MET A 63 21.16 36.43 -25.75
N LEU A 64 22.31 37.03 -25.41
CA LEU A 64 22.41 37.98 -24.30
C LEU A 64 21.67 39.28 -24.60
N LEU A 65 21.75 39.81 -25.82
CA LEU A 65 20.97 40.98 -26.25
C LEU A 65 19.47 40.68 -26.27
N SER A 66 19.06 39.52 -26.79
CA SER A 66 17.66 39.08 -26.73
C SER A 66 17.18 38.95 -25.28
N ALA A 67 17.98 38.42 -24.36
CA ALA A 67 17.62 38.35 -22.95
C ALA A 67 17.42 39.74 -22.32
N LEU A 68 18.21 40.75 -22.71
CA LEU A 68 18.01 42.14 -22.29
C LEU A 68 16.68 42.70 -22.81
N GLU A 69 16.32 42.43 -24.07
CA GLU A 69 15.03 42.85 -24.66
C GLU A 69 13.85 42.15 -23.99
N LEU A 70 13.92 40.83 -23.83
CA LEU A 70 12.88 40.03 -23.19
C LEU A 70 12.64 40.47 -21.74
N THR A 71 13.69 40.80 -21.01
CA THR A 71 13.57 41.33 -19.64
C THR A 71 12.88 42.69 -19.62
N ALA A 72 13.07 43.52 -20.66
CA ALA A 72 12.50 44.87 -20.76
C ALA A 72 11.01 44.79 -21.04
N LEU A 73 10.67 43.99 -22.05
CA LEU A 73 9.30 43.69 -22.42
C LEU A 73 8.54 43.04 -21.25
N ALA A 74 9.15 42.06 -20.58
CA ALA A 74 8.52 41.41 -19.44
C ALA A 74 8.31 42.36 -18.25
N GLY A 75 9.24 43.30 -18.02
CA GLY A 75 9.04 44.38 -17.05
C GLY A 75 7.89 45.31 -17.43
N ALA A 76 7.83 45.74 -18.70
CA ALA A 76 6.80 46.63 -19.23
C ALA A 76 5.39 45.99 -19.23
N ALA A 77 5.30 44.71 -19.60
CA ALA A 77 4.08 43.91 -19.57
C ALA A 77 3.59 43.57 -18.14
N GLY A 78 4.35 43.92 -17.10
CA GLY A 78 4.08 43.51 -15.72
C GLY A 78 4.22 41.99 -15.51
N TRP A 79 4.97 41.32 -16.36
CA TRP A 79 5.30 39.90 -16.22
C TRP A 79 6.37 39.68 -15.18
N LEU A 80 7.35 40.58 -15.10
CA LEU A 80 8.34 40.66 -14.02
C LEU A 80 8.10 41.93 -13.20
N SER A 81 8.28 41.86 -11.88
CA SER A 81 8.35 43.08 -11.08
C SER A 81 9.58 43.90 -11.46
N GLU A 82 9.54 45.22 -11.24
CA GLU A 82 10.67 46.11 -11.53
C GLU A 82 11.98 45.62 -10.88
N ALA A 83 11.90 45.18 -9.61
CA ALA A 83 13.04 44.61 -8.90
C ALA A 83 13.59 43.34 -9.57
N ARG A 84 12.71 42.46 -10.07
CA ARG A 84 13.09 41.20 -10.73
C ARG A 84 13.68 41.46 -12.12
N ALA A 85 13.07 42.34 -12.91
CA ALA A 85 13.60 42.75 -14.20
C ALA A 85 14.99 43.38 -14.03
N ARG A 86 15.15 44.29 -13.08
CA ARG A 86 16.46 44.89 -12.74
C ARG A 86 17.49 43.85 -12.32
N ALA A 87 17.10 42.84 -11.55
CA ALA A 87 18.00 41.76 -11.11
C ALA A 87 18.54 40.95 -12.30
N TRP A 88 17.65 40.58 -13.24
CA TRP A 88 18.02 39.88 -14.48
C TRP A 88 18.98 40.72 -15.33
N VAL A 89 18.66 41.99 -15.56
CA VAL A 89 19.54 42.89 -16.31
C VAL A 89 20.90 43.03 -15.65
N TRP A 90 20.95 43.24 -14.33
CA TRP A 90 22.21 43.30 -13.61
C TRP A 90 23.07 42.07 -13.89
N GLN A 91 22.50 40.86 -13.82
CA GLN A 91 23.25 39.63 -14.10
C GLN A 91 23.71 39.51 -15.55
N LEU A 92 22.83 39.85 -16.51
CA LEU A 92 23.19 39.87 -17.92
C LEU A 92 24.33 40.87 -18.19
N VAL A 93 24.30 42.04 -17.58
CA VAL A 93 25.38 43.03 -17.73
C VAL A 93 26.68 42.57 -17.08
N LEU A 94 26.65 42.02 -15.86
CA LEU A 94 27.85 41.43 -15.23
C LEU A 94 28.47 40.35 -16.12
N ARG A 95 27.64 39.56 -16.77
CA ARG A 95 28.09 38.54 -17.70
C ARG A 95 28.71 39.15 -18.96
N ILE A 96 28.01 40.08 -19.61
CA ILE A 96 28.50 40.77 -20.82
C ILE A 96 29.84 41.45 -20.54
N THR A 97 29.96 42.18 -19.43
CA THR A 97 31.21 42.88 -19.04
C THR A 97 32.35 41.95 -18.60
N ARG A 98 32.04 40.69 -18.26
CA ARG A 98 33.06 39.66 -18.00
C ARG A 98 33.54 38.97 -19.28
N GLU A 99 32.66 38.78 -20.25
CA GLU A 99 32.97 38.09 -21.52
C GLU A 99 33.57 39.02 -22.58
N TYR A 100 33.25 40.31 -22.54
CA TYR A 100 33.71 41.32 -23.50
C TYR A 100 34.47 42.43 -22.76
N SER A 101 35.59 42.88 -23.33
CA SER A 101 36.47 43.87 -22.67
C SER A 101 35.93 45.30 -22.71
N ASP A 102 35.16 45.63 -23.74
CA ASP A 102 34.67 46.98 -24.06
C ASP A 102 33.44 46.90 -25.01
N LEU A 103 32.83 48.05 -25.27
CA LEU A 103 31.68 48.16 -26.16
C LEU A 103 31.99 47.72 -27.60
N GLU A 104 33.19 48.01 -28.11
CA GLU A 104 33.60 47.62 -29.48
C GLU A 104 33.63 46.10 -29.64
N HIS A 105 34.18 45.37 -28.65
CA HIS A 105 34.21 43.91 -28.63
C HIS A 105 32.80 43.30 -28.53
N TRP A 106 31.93 43.90 -27.71
CA TRP A 106 30.53 43.51 -27.61
C TRP A 106 29.79 43.66 -28.94
N LEU A 107 29.87 44.84 -29.56
CA LEU A 107 29.21 45.13 -30.85
C LEU A 107 29.78 44.26 -31.97
N LYS A 108 31.10 44.02 -32.01
CA LYS A 108 31.71 43.07 -32.96
C LYS A 108 31.17 41.65 -32.78
N ALA A 109 30.98 41.20 -31.54
CA ALA A 109 30.43 39.89 -31.27
C ALA A 109 28.96 39.78 -31.70
N LEU A 110 28.16 40.82 -31.49
CA LEU A 110 26.79 40.90 -31.99
C LEU A 110 26.71 40.85 -33.52
N ARG A 111 27.52 41.65 -34.22
CA ARG A 111 27.61 41.61 -35.69
C ARG A 111 27.97 40.22 -36.19
N ARG A 112 28.91 39.52 -35.52
CA ARG A 112 29.29 38.14 -35.86
C ARG A 112 28.16 37.15 -35.63
N ALA A 113 27.43 37.27 -34.52
CA ALA A 113 26.30 36.39 -34.22
C ALA A 113 25.17 36.56 -35.25
N ARG A 114 24.83 37.81 -35.60
CA ARG A 114 23.81 38.14 -36.60
C ARG A 114 24.22 37.69 -38.01
N ASN A 115 25.50 37.87 -38.38
CA ASN A 115 26.06 37.32 -39.63
C ASN A 115 25.86 35.81 -39.77
N ALA A 116 25.98 35.06 -38.67
CA ALA A 116 25.87 33.61 -38.68
C ALA A 116 24.44 33.11 -38.95
N ARG A 117 23.41 33.95 -38.72
CA ARG A 117 22.00 33.66 -39.06
C ARG A 117 21.63 34.03 -40.51
N GLY A 118 22.51 34.77 -41.21
CA GLY A 118 22.25 35.34 -42.53
C GLY A 118 21.54 36.69 -42.41
N TRP A 119 22.06 37.70 -43.10
CA TRP A 119 21.45 39.04 -43.15
C TRP A 119 20.06 38.96 -43.81
N LEU A 120 19.06 39.57 -43.18
CA LEU A 120 17.69 39.70 -43.69
C LEU A 120 17.45 41.14 -44.16
N GLU A 121 16.41 41.36 -44.98
CA GLU A 121 15.99 42.73 -45.35
C GLU A 121 15.66 43.56 -44.09
N GLY A 122 16.36 44.69 -43.89
CA GLY A 122 16.19 45.59 -42.73
C GLY A 122 17.41 45.75 -41.83
N ASP A 123 18.44 44.92 -42.00
CA ASP A 123 19.62 44.92 -41.13
C ASP A 123 20.59 46.12 -41.28
N ASP A 124 20.40 46.99 -42.29
CA ASP A 124 21.15 48.24 -42.44
C ASP A 124 20.97 49.17 -41.22
N GLY A 125 19.78 49.15 -40.60
CA GLY A 125 19.49 49.92 -39.38
C GLY A 125 20.29 49.44 -38.16
N PHE A 126 20.55 48.13 -38.07
CA PHE A 126 21.35 47.56 -36.98
C PHE A 126 22.82 48.00 -37.06
N MET A 127 23.40 48.01 -38.25
CA MET A 127 24.78 48.48 -38.47
C MET A 127 24.93 49.96 -38.13
N HIS A 128 23.99 50.79 -38.59
CA HIS A 128 24.00 52.21 -38.26
C HIS A 128 23.87 52.47 -36.75
N THR A 129 23.05 51.68 -36.06
CA THR A 129 22.90 51.76 -34.60
C THR A 129 24.19 51.37 -33.88
N CYS A 130 24.91 50.34 -34.34
CA CYS A 130 26.21 49.99 -33.79
C CYS A 130 27.22 51.15 -33.95
N GLU A 131 27.28 51.79 -35.12
CA GLU A 131 28.16 52.94 -35.37
C GLU A 131 27.79 54.13 -34.48
N ALA A 132 26.49 54.38 -34.27
CA ALA A 132 26.01 55.44 -33.39
C ALA A 132 26.40 55.19 -31.92
N LEU A 133 26.29 53.95 -31.44
CA LEU A 133 26.73 53.59 -30.08
C LEU A 133 28.25 53.69 -29.92
N GLU A 134 29.04 53.33 -30.94
CA GLU A 134 30.50 53.52 -30.94
C GLU A 134 30.89 55.01 -30.88
N ALA A 135 30.17 55.87 -31.61
CA ALA A 135 30.39 57.31 -31.58
C ALA A 135 30.07 57.91 -30.19
N LEU A 136 28.94 57.53 -29.58
CA LEU A 136 28.56 57.96 -28.23
C LEU A 136 29.61 57.55 -27.18
N GLU A 137 30.14 56.33 -27.26
CA GLU A 137 31.21 55.85 -26.39
C GLU A 137 32.50 56.68 -26.57
N TYR A 138 32.89 56.99 -27.81
CA TYR A 138 34.08 57.79 -28.11
C TYR A 138 33.97 59.25 -27.65
N GLU A 139 32.78 59.84 -27.78
CA GLU A 139 32.49 61.22 -27.37
C GLU A 139 32.27 61.35 -25.84
N GLY A 140 32.16 60.22 -25.13
CA GLY A 140 31.86 60.19 -23.69
C GLY A 140 30.42 60.61 -23.37
N GLU A 141 29.52 60.51 -24.34
CA GLU A 141 28.10 60.87 -24.22
C GLU A 141 27.26 59.63 -23.82
N GLY A 142 26.38 59.80 -22.83
CA GLY A 142 25.57 58.69 -22.28
C GLY A 142 26.26 57.93 -21.12
N VAL A 143 26.02 56.61 -21.02
CA VAL A 143 26.71 55.74 -20.06
C VAL A 143 27.78 54.95 -20.81
N THR A 144 29.04 55.35 -20.61
CA THR A 144 30.19 54.64 -21.19
C THR A 144 30.43 53.30 -20.51
N TRP A 145 31.13 52.40 -21.19
CA TRP A 145 31.52 51.10 -20.65
C TRP A 145 32.33 51.22 -19.35
N GLU A 146 33.27 52.18 -19.29
CA GLU A 146 34.06 52.47 -18.09
C GLU A 146 33.17 52.86 -16.89
N ARG A 147 32.20 53.75 -17.13
CA ARG A 147 31.26 54.20 -16.10
C ARG A 147 30.33 53.08 -15.64
N LEU A 148 29.94 52.17 -16.54
CA LEU A 148 29.16 51.00 -16.20
C LEU A 148 29.95 50.04 -15.30
N ILE A 149 31.21 49.74 -15.65
CA ILE A 149 32.10 48.89 -14.84
C ILE A 149 32.32 49.51 -13.46
N GLU A 150 32.62 50.81 -13.39
CA GLU A 150 32.80 51.52 -12.12
C GLU A 150 31.54 51.42 -11.26
N TRP A 151 30.37 51.59 -11.87
CA TRP A 151 29.11 51.42 -11.16
C TRP A 151 28.93 49.99 -10.65
N LEU A 152 29.12 48.97 -11.49
CA LEU A 152 28.98 47.55 -11.11
C LEU A 152 29.93 47.14 -9.98
N ALA A 153 31.15 47.70 -9.94
CA ALA A 153 32.12 47.43 -8.89
C ALA A 153 31.69 47.96 -7.51
N HIS A 154 30.88 49.01 -7.47
CA HIS A 154 30.35 49.62 -6.25
C HIS A 154 28.90 49.20 -5.94
N ALA A 155 28.20 48.66 -6.93
CA ALA A 155 26.85 48.19 -6.80
C ALA A 155 26.87 46.90 -5.96
N GLY A 156 26.08 46.87 -4.87
CA GLY A 156 26.17 45.87 -3.81
C GLY A 156 25.79 44.43 -4.18
N LYS A 157 25.16 43.70 -3.25
CA LYS A 157 24.79 42.29 -3.49
C LYS A 157 23.80 42.14 -4.64
N VAL A 158 24.07 41.14 -5.49
CA VAL A 158 23.17 40.68 -6.55
C VAL A 158 21.79 40.34 -5.97
N PRO A 159 20.70 40.93 -6.49
CA PRO A 159 19.36 40.53 -6.11
C PRO A 159 19.01 39.13 -6.66
N THR A 160 18.13 38.42 -5.98
CA THR A 160 17.72 37.06 -6.31
C THR A 160 16.98 37.00 -7.66
N LEU A 161 17.36 36.09 -8.55
CA LEU A 161 16.70 35.90 -9.85
C LEU A 161 15.43 35.06 -9.78
N TRP A 162 15.37 34.16 -8.80
CA TRP A 162 14.30 33.15 -8.63
C TRP A 162 13.48 33.45 -7.38
N PRO A 163 12.27 32.87 -7.23
CA PRO A 163 11.57 32.85 -5.96
C PRO A 163 12.50 32.33 -4.85
N ASP A 164 12.66 33.13 -3.80
CA ASP A 164 13.69 32.90 -2.75
C ASP A 164 13.16 33.04 -1.33
N ALA A 165 11.89 33.45 -1.16
CA ALA A 165 11.24 33.37 0.13
C ALA A 165 11.10 31.89 0.53
N THR A 166 11.20 31.61 1.82
CA THR A 166 11.29 30.23 2.35
C THR A 166 10.13 29.33 1.91
N ASP A 167 8.93 29.90 1.81
CA ASP A 167 7.70 29.24 1.37
C ASP A 167 7.61 29.00 -0.16
N GLN A 168 8.53 29.57 -0.94
CA GLN A 168 8.53 29.51 -2.40
C GLN A 168 9.67 28.65 -2.97
N GLN A 169 10.66 28.30 -2.15
CA GLN A 169 11.90 27.64 -2.61
C GLN A 169 11.65 26.24 -3.18
N CYS A 170 10.59 25.54 -2.77
CA CYS A 170 10.22 24.23 -3.32
C CYS A 170 10.01 24.25 -4.85
N TRP A 171 9.54 25.37 -5.40
CA TRP A 171 9.30 25.53 -6.84
C TRP A 171 10.58 25.51 -7.69
N ARG A 172 11.75 25.65 -7.08
CA ARG A 172 13.04 25.46 -7.77
C ARG A 172 13.21 24.02 -8.27
N ALA A 173 12.53 23.04 -7.67
CA ALA A 173 12.50 21.68 -8.19
C ALA A 173 11.87 21.59 -9.59
N CYS A 174 10.93 22.49 -9.93
CA CYS A 174 10.28 22.51 -11.24
C CYS A 174 11.22 22.92 -12.38
N ALA A 175 12.40 23.50 -12.08
CA ALA A 175 13.28 24.12 -13.08
C ALA A 175 13.77 23.21 -14.21
N LEU A 176 13.81 21.89 -14.00
CA LEU A 176 14.13 20.94 -15.06
C LEU A 176 13.06 20.93 -16.16
N LEU A 177 11.80 20.95 -15.74
CA LEU A 177 10.62 20.82 -16.60
C LEU A 177 10.11 22.21 -17.01
N ARG A 178 9.80 23.07 -16.03
CA ARG A 178 9.25 24.42 -16.19
C ARG A 178 9.80 25.37 -15.12
N PRO A 179 10.86 26.16 -15.41
CA PRO A 179 11.39 27.11 -14.44
C PRO A 179 10.37 28.19 -14.06
N VAL A 180 10.34 28.54 -12.77
CA VAL A 180 9.42 29.53 -12.20
C VAL A 180 10.19 30.80 -11.87
N VAL A 181 9.81 31.92 -12.51
CA VAL A 181 10.44 33.24 -12.30
C VAL A 181 9.59 34.18 -11.44
N VAL A 182 8.29 33.91 -11.34
CA VAL A 182 7.33 34.71 -10.55
C VAL A 182 6.45 33.79 -9.72
N TYR A 183 6.14 34.22 -8.51
CA TYR A 183 5.23 33.58 -7.57
C TYR A 183 4.26 34.65 -7.03
N PRO A 184 2.98 34.32 -6.74
CA PRO A 184 2.33 33.02 -6.95
C PRO A 184 2.06 32.72 -8.43
N ALA A 185 1.62 31.49 -8.72
CA ALA A 185 1.18 31.09 -10.05
C ALA A 185 -0.02 31.92 -10.51
N GLY A 186 -0.08 32.20 -11.81
CA GLY A 186 -1.25 32.75 -12.47
C GLY A 186 -1.37 32.26 -13.91
N ASP A 187 -2.49 32.63 -14.54
CA ASP A 187 -2.81 32.22 -15.91
C ASP A 187 -1.69 32.56 -16.92
N LYS A 188 -1.03 33.71 -16.75
CA LYS A 188 0.10 34.14 -17.59
C LYS A 188 1.35 33.25 -17.48
N ASP A 189 1.47 32.43 -16.43
CA ASP A 189 2.62 31.55 -16.24
C ASP A 189 2.54 30.34 -17.18
N TRP A 190 1.34 29.83 -17.42
CA TRP A 190 1.10 28.73 -18.36
C TRP A 190 -0.36 28.73 -18.88
N PRO A 191 -0.68 29.57 -19.87
CA PRO A 191 -2.05 29.71 -20.39
C PRO A 191 -2.62 28.39 -20.94
N GLU A 192 -1.77 27.55 -21.53
CA GLU A 192 -2.15 26.26 -22.12
C GLU A 192 -2.12 25.10 -21.11
N ALA A 193 -2.04 25.37 -19.79
CA ALA A 193 -1.94 24.33 -18.77
C ALA A 193 -3.11 23.35 -18.83
N PHE A 194 -4.34 23.84 -19.01
CA PHE A 194 -5.53 23.01 -19.17
C PHE A 194 -5.45 22.10 -20.40
N GLU A 195 -5.06 22.64 -21.56
CA GLU A 195 -4.95 21.85 -22.79
C GLU A 195 -3.87 20.78 -22.67
N TRP A 196 -2.74 21.11 -22.04
CA TRP A 196 -1.67 20.16 -21.79
C TRP A 196 -2.08 19.06 -20.81
N LEU A 197 -2.77 19.39 -19.72
CA LEU A 197 -3.32 18.39 -18.77
C LEU A 197 -4.24 17.42 -19.50
N ASN A 198 -5.10 17.91 -20.39
CA ASN A 198 -6.00 17.07 -21.17
C ASN A 198 -5.25 16.22 -22.23
N GLN A 199 -4.33 16.81 -22.99
CA GLN A 199 -3.69 16.11 -24.11
C GLN A 199 -2.57 15.14 -23.68
N VAL A 200 -1.81 15.51 -22.65
CA VAL A 200 -0.63 14.75 -22.21
C VAL A 200 -0.97 13.78 -21.08
N TRP A 201 -1.79 14.22 -20.13
CA TRP A 201 -2.15 13.42 -18.95
C TRP A 201 -3.57 12.85 -19.00
N GLN A 202 -4.39 13.25 -19.96
CA GLN A 202 -5.81 12.87 -20.04
C GLN A 202 -6.61 13.33 -18.81
N ILE A 203 -6.16 14.41 -18.16
CA ILE A 203 -6.81 14.99 -16.98
C ILE A 203 -7.74 16.11 -17.44
N GLN A 204 -9.02 15.97 -17.13
CA GLN A 204 -10.11 16.88 -17.53
C GLN A 204 -10.77 17.57 -16.34
N SER A 205 -10.44 17.16 -15.11
CA SER A 205 -11.02 17.72 -13.89
C SER A 205 -10.01 17.90 -12.76
N ARG A 206 -10.38 18.74 -11.78
CA ARG A 206 -9.61 18.93 -10.54
C ARG A 206 -9.41 17.60 -9.79
N ASP A 207 -10.43 16.77 -9.71
CA ASP A 207 -10.35 15.53 -8.93
C ASP A 207 -9.40 14.52 -9.58
N GLU A 208 -9.40 14.42 -10.92
CA GLU A 208 -8.40 13.65 -11.66
C GLU A 208 -6.97 14.18 -11.46
N LEU A 209 -6.79 15.51 -11.41
CA LEU A 209 -5.50 16.11 -11.09
C LEU A 209 -5.03 15.73 -9.68
N VAL A 210 -5.91 15.84 -8.68
CA VAL A 210 -5.59 15.46 -7.30
C VAL A 210 -5.28 13.96 -7.21
N THR A 211 -6.01 13.11 -7.94
CA THR A 211 -5.70 11.67 -8.05
C THR A 211 -4.30 11.46 -8.58
N ALA A 212 -3.93 12.10 -9.70
CA ALA A 212 -2.61 11.96 -10.29
C ALA A 212 -1.49 12.42 -9.33
N LEU A 213 -1.69 13.55 -8.62
CA LEU A 213 -0.75 14.07 -7.64
C LEU A 213 -0.56 13.10 -6.46
N LEU A 214 -1.66 12.58 -5.90
CA LEU A 214 -1.62 11.61 -4.80
C LEU A 214 -0.99 10.28 -5.22
N TRP A 215 -1.27 9.82 -6.45
CA TRP A 215 -0.70 8.61 -7.02
C TRP A 215 0.82 8.74 -7.26
N LEU A 216 1.28 9.82 -7.90
CA LEU A 216 2.72 10.07 -8.11
C LEU A 216 3.47 10.15 -6.78
N GLY A 217 2.86 10.74 -5.75
CA GLY A 217 3.44 10.75 -4.40
C GLY A 217 3.50 9.36 -3.77
N ALA A 218 2.42 8.58 -3.88
CA ALA A 218 2.23 7.30 -3.19
C ALA A 218 2.89 6.07 -3.81
N GLN A 219 2.89 5.99 -5.15
CA GLN A 219 3.16 4.77 -5.91
C GLN A 219 3.86 5.10 -7.22
N GLY A 220 3.22 5.91 -8.07
CA GLY A 220 3.73 6.32 -9.38
C GLY A 220 4.06 5.16 -10.32
N ASP A 221 4.73 5.47 -11.43
CA ASP A 221 5.24 4.44 -12.34
C ASP A 221 6.36 3.62 -11.66
N ARG A 222 7.08 4.23 -10.71
CA ARG A 222 8.25 3.63 -10.05
C ARG A 222 7.95 2.32 -9.34
N GLN A 223 6.77 2.13 -8.75
CA GLN A 223 6.48 0.89 -7.99
C GLN A 223 6.62 -0.34 -8.88
N ARG A 224 5.96 -0.32 -10.04
CA ARG A 224 6.01 -1.44 -10.98
C ARG A 224 7.44 -1.69 -11.44
N TRP A 225 8.18 -0.64 -11.73
CA TRP A 225 9.58 -0.76 -12.14
C TRP A 225 10.47 -1.31 -11.03
N ASP A 226 10.30 -0.89 -9.78
CA ASP A 226 11.06 -1.39 -8.63
C ASP A 226 10.81 -2.89 -8.40
N ILE A 227 9.54 -3.31 -8.40
CA ILE A 227 9.15 -4.72 -8.23
C ILE A 227 9.73 -5.58 -9.37
N GLU A 228 9.53 -5.16 -10.62
CA GLU A 228 10.07 -5.90 -11.77
C GLU A 228 11.60 -5.92 -11.79
N ALA A 229 12.25 -4.86 -11.33
CA ALA A 229 13.71 -4.77 -11.21
C ALA A 229 14.26 -5.76 -10.19
N ASP A 230 13.67 -5.79 -8.98
CA ASP A 230 14.06 -6.71 -7.91
C ASP A 230 13.86 -8.17 -8.32
N MET A 231 12.72 -8.47 -8.96
CA MET A 231 12.49 -9.78 -9.58
C MET A 231 13.59 -10.11 -10.59
N LEU A 232 13.87 -9.24 -11.56
CA LEU A 232 14.90 -9.47 -12.59
C LEU A 232 16.29 -9.69 -12.00
N VAL A 233 16.65 -8.97 -10.94
CA VAL A 233 17.93 -9.15 -10.23
C VAL A 233 18.03 -10.56 -9.64
N SER A 234 16.92 -11.11 -9.11
CA SER A 234 16.87 -12.45 -8.51
C SER A 234 16.92 -13.61 -9.53
N LEU A 235 16.54 -13.37 -10.78
CA LEU A 235 16.52 -14.37 -11.85
C LEU A 235 17.93 -14.67 -12.40
N ASP A 236 18.14 -15.91 -12.83
CA ASP A 236 19.32 -16.30 -13.62
C ASP A 236 19.25 -15.82 -15.09
N ASP A 237 20.35 -15.94 -15.83
CA ASP A 237 20.42 -15.44 -17.21
C ASP A 237 19.40 -16.12 -18.16
N SER A 238 19.10 -17.40 -17.95
CA SER A 238 18.12 -18.12 -18.77
C SER A 238 16.69 -17.67 -18.47
N GLN A 239 16.38 -17.47 -17.20
CA GLN A 239 15.10 -16.96 -16.72
C GLN A 239 14.86 -15.51 -17.14
N ARG A 240 15.91 -14.66 -17.15
CA ARG A 240 15.82 -13.28 -17.65
C ARG A 240 15.50 -13.21 -19.15
N ILE A 241 16.06 -14.12 -19.95
CA ILE A 241 15.74 -14.21 -21.38
C ILE A 241 14.27 -14.61 -21.56
N LEU A 242 13.80 -15.61 -20.82
CA LEU A 242 12.40 -16.05 -20.85
C LEU A 242 11.44 -14.95 -20.39
N TRP A 243 11.77 -14.23 -19.32
CA TRP A 243 11.01 -13.07 -18.87
C TRP A 243 10.84 -12.05 -19.99
N ARG A 244 11.93 -11.71 -20.70
CA ARG A 244 11.90 -10.75 -21.80
C ARG A 244 11.07 -11.26 -22.98
N GLU A 245 11.12 -12.55 -23.28
CA GLU A 245 10.35 -13.16 -24.38
C GLU A 245 8.85 -13.27 -24.07
N ASN A 246 8.49 -13.38 -22.79
CA ASN A 246 7.10 -13.45 -22.33
C ASN A 246 6.45 -12.08 -22.12
N MET A 247 7.23 -11.00 -22.12
CA MET A 247 6.69 -9.65 -21.95
C MET A 247 5.84 -9.22 -23.15
N PRO A 248 4.67 -8.58 -22.93
CA PRO A 248 3.85 -8.07 -24.02
C PRO A 248 4.64 -7.12 -24.92
N SER A 249 4.46 -7.25 -26.24
CA SER A 249 5.17 -6.42 -27.23
C SER A 249 4.84 -4.92 -27.13
N GLN A 250 3.82 -4.55 -26.36
CA GLN A 250 3.37 -3.18 -26.14
C GLN A 250 3.96 -2.54 -24.88
N ASP A 251 4.75 -3.25 -24.08
CA ASP A 251 5.28 -2.74 -22.82
C ASP A 251 6.62 -2.01 -23.06
N PRO A 252 6.64 -0.66 -23.03
CA PRO A 252 7.78 0.10 -23.53
C PRO A 252 9.01 0.04 -22.62
N HIS A 253 8.83 -0.10 -21.30
CA HIS A 253 9.96 -0.06 -20.35
C HIS A 253 10.75 -1.36 -20.29
N SER A 254 10.14 -2.52 -20.59
CA SER A 254 10.72 -3.85 -20.36
C SER A 254 12.09 -4.07 -21.04
N PRO A 255 12.32 -3.68 -22.31
CA PRO A 255 13.65 -3.77 -22.93
C PRO A 255 14.70 -2.87 -22.27
N VAL A 256 14.29 -1.69 -21.80
CA VAL A 256 15.18 -0.72 -21.15
C VAL A 256 15.54 -1.20 -19.75
N LEU A 257 14.56 -1.68 -18.97
CA LEU A 257 14.76 -2.22 -17.63
C LEU A 257 15.71 -3.43 -17.67
N TYR A 258 15.48 -4.37 -18.60
CA TYR A 258 16.40 -5.48 -18.85
C TYR A 258 17.83 -4.97 -19.16
N GLY A 259 17.94 -3.94 -20.01
CA GLY A 259 19.22 -3.31 -20.32
C GLY A 259 19.93 -2.73 -19.09
N PHE A 260 19.20 -2.06 -18.20
CA PHE A 260 19.75 -1.48 -16.98
C PHE A 260 20.23 -2.56 -16.00
N VAL A 261 19.41 -3.59 -15.76
CA VAL A 261 19.78 -4.70 -14.87
C VAL A 261 21.02 -5.43 -15.39
N THR A 262 21.05 -5.77 -16.69
CA THR A 262 22.19 -6.51 -17.28
C THR A 262 23.49 -5.72 -17.34
N GLN A 263 23.41 -4.39 -17.42
CA GLN A 263 24.57 -3.50 -17.41
C GLN A 263 25.03 -3.13 -16.00
N GLY A 264 24.32 -3.57 -14.96
CA GLY A 264 24.66 -3.25 -13.57
C GLY A 264 24.45 -1.78 -13.22
N GLU A 265 23.45 -1.14 -13.84
CA GLU A 265 23.15 0.26 -13.58
C GLU A 265 22.46 0.45 -12.22
N PRO A 266 22.62 1.63 -11.59
CA PRO A 266 21.81 1.98 -10.44
C PRO A 266 20.31 1.95 -10.80
N LEU A 267 19.56 1.09 -10.12
CA LEU A 267 18.13 0.88 -10.31
C LEU A 267 17.36 1.93 -9.50
N GLU A 268 17.37 3.16 -10.03
CA GLU A 268 16.85 4.34 -9.33
C GLU A 268 16.19 5.33 -10.28
N TRP A 269 14.91 5.60 -10.07
CA TRP A 269 14.07 6.41 -10.98
C TRP A 269 12.95 7.21 -10.30
N ALA A 270 12.81 7.18 -8.97
CA ALA A 270 11.70 7.84 -8.27
C ALA A 270 11.60 9.36 -8.55
N ALA A 271 12.72 10.03 -8.85
CA ALA A 271 12.73 11.43 -9.28
C ALA A 271 11.87 11.71 -10.53
N TRP A 272 11.62 10.72 -11.39
CA TRP A 272 10.71 10.83 -12.54
C TRP A 272 9.28 11.15 -12.11
N ASP A 273 8.79 10.51 -11.06
CA ASP A 273 7.44 10.75 -10.56
C ASP A 273 7.36 12.05 -9.77
N TRP A 274 8.32 12.27 -8.86
CA TRP A 274 8.23 13.41 -7.94
C TRP A 274 8.48 14.75 -8.61
N LEU A 275 9.31 14.84 -9.66
CA LEU A 275 9.44 16.07 -10.44
C LEU A 275 8.19 16.36 -11.30
N ARG A 276 7.54 15.32 -11.85
CA ARG A 276 6.25 15.45 -12.54
C ARG A 276 5.13 15.86 -11.58
N LEU A 277 5.17 15.40 -10.34
CA LEU A 277 4.25 15.85 -9.28
C LEU A 277 4.35 17.37 -9.08
N VAL A 278 5.58 17.92 -9.00
CA VAL A 278 5.79 19.37 -8.91
C VAL A 278 5.26 20.09 -10.15
N GLU A 279 5.49 19.58 -11.37
CA GLU A 279 4.97 20.17 -12.60
C GLU A 279 3.43 20.17 -12.65
N LEU A 280 2.79 19.06 -12.27
CA LEU A 280 1.33 18.97 -12.18
C LEU A 280 0.73 19.92 -11.14
N ALA A 281 1.39 20.08 -9.99
CA ALA A 281 0.95 21.04 -8.97
C ALA A 281 1.01 22.47 -9.51
N TRP A 282 2.06 22.81 -10.26
CA TRP A 282 2.18 24.12 -10.91
C TRP A 282 1.10 24.32 -11.99
N ALA A 283 0.86 23.31 -12.84
CA ALA A 283 -0.18 23.33 -13.85
C ALA A 283 -1.56 23.58 -13.23
N GLY A 284 -1.87 22.85 -12.15
CA GLY A 284 -3.11 23.00 -11.39
C GLY A 284 -3.33 24.38 -10.79
N ALA A 285 -2.25 25.00 -10.29
CA ALA A 285 -2.32 26.38 -9.80
C ALA A 285 -2.53 27.39 -10.95
N CYS A 286 -1.83 27.21 -12.08
CA CYS A 286 -1.95 28.09 -13.24
C CYS A 286 -3.37 28.07 -13.85
N CYS A 287 -3.98 26.89 -13.97
CA CYS A 287 -5.33 26.76 -14.51
C CYS A 287 -6.45 26.97 -13.47
N GLY A 288 -6.10 27.24 -12.20
CA GLY A 288 -7.06 27.53 -11.13
C GLY A 288 -7.80 26.31 -10.56
N TRP A 289 -7.35 25.09 -10.86
CA TRP A 289 -7.88 23.87 -10.24
C TRP A 289 -7.38 23.65 -8.82
N LEU A 290 -6.18 24.13 -8.51
CA LEU A 290 -5.61 24.15 -7.17
C LEU A 290 -5.47 25.60 -6.70
N SER A 291 -5.74 25.82 -5.42
CA SER A 291 -5.25 27.02 -4.75
C SER A 291 -3.72 26.99 -4.67
N GLN A 292 -3.08 28.16 -4.55
CA GLN A 292 -1.63 28.23 -4.37
C GLN A 292 -1.17 27.42 -3.16
N GLN A 293 -1.94 27.44 -2.06
CA GLN A 293 -1.61 26.69 -0.84
C GLN A 293 -1.63 25.17 -1.06
N GLU A 294 -2.62 24.65 -1.80
CA GLU A 294 -2.66 23.22 -2.15
C GLU A 294 -1.47 22.83 -3.04
N ALA A 295 -1.18 23.65 -4.05
CA ALA A 295 -0.05 23.43 -4.95
C ALA A 295 1.30 23.47 -4.21
N ASP A 296 1.48 24.42 -3.29
CA ASP A 296 2.67 24.51 -2.42
C ASP A 296 2.80 23.26 -1.54
N GLY A 297 1.69 22.76 -0.97
CA GLY A 297 1.67 21.52 -0.19
C GLY A 297 2.15 20.30 -0.99
N PHE A 298 1.67 20.13 -2.22
CA PHE A 298 2.11 19.04 -3.10
C PHE A 298 3.57 19.20 -3.54
N ALA A 299 3.99 20.40 -3.96
CA ALA A 299 5.36 20.66 -4.36
C ALA A 299 6.36 20.45 -3.21
N ALA A 300 6.03 20.94 -2.01
CA ALA A 300 6.82 20.70 -0.81
C ALA A 300 6.85 19.22 -0.41
N HIS A 301 5.76 18.47 -0.61
CA HIS A 301 5.78 17.03 -0.37
C HIS A 301 6.75 16.29 -1.31
N ALA A 302 6.71 16.60 -2.62
CA ALA A 302 7.66 16.02 -3.57
C ALA A 302 9.12 16.35 -3.22
N VAL A 303 9.40 17.57 -2.76
CA VAL A 303 10.75 17.96 -2.31
C VAL A 303 11.16 17.23 -1.02
N ASP A 304 10.24 16.99 -0.07
CA ASP A 304 10.52 16.14 1.12
C ASP A 304 10.87 14.71 0.69
N LEU A 305 10.16 14.14 -0.29
CA LEU A 305 10.46 12.80 -0.82
C LEU A 305 11.83 12.76 -1.52
N LEU A 306 12.11 13.73 -2.40
CA LEU A 306 13.41 13.87 -3.07
C LEU A 306 14.55 13.96 -2.05
N GLY A 307 14.40 14.79 -1.02
CA GLY A 307 15.41 14.98 0.02
C GLY A 307 15.63 13.77 0.93
N ARG A 308 14.65 12.86 1.04
CA ARG A 308 14.80 11.58 1.75
C ARG A 308 15.55 10.52 0.95
N ARG A 309 15.39 10.53 -0.39
CA ARG A 309 15.95 9.50 -1.28
C ARG A 309 17.30 9.89 -1.88
N TYR A 310 17.49 11.17 -2.19
CA TYR A 310 18.65 11.67 -2.92
C TYR A 310 19.45 12.67 -2.09
N HIS A 311 20.78 12.61 -2.23
CA HIS A 311 21.70 13.47 -1.50
C HIS A 311 21.95 14.82 -2.20
N ASP A 312 21.81 14.87 -3.53
CA ASP A 312 22.06 16.08 -4.33
C ASP A 312 21.27 16.09 -5.65
N TRP A 313 21.33 17.22 -6.36
CA TRP A 313 20.67 17.40 -7.66
C TRP A 313 21.23 16.51 -8.77
N HIS A 314 22.49 16.08 -8.68
CA HIS A 314 23.09 15.20 -9.69
C HIS A 314 22.50 13.80 -9.63
N ALA A 315 22.27 13.28 -8.43
CA ALA A 315 21.55 12.03 -8.19
C ALA A 315 20.10 12.12 -8.68
N VAL A 316 19.40 13.21 -8.36
CA VAL A 316 18.02 13.48 -8.83
C VAL A 316 17.97 13.47 -10.36
N LEU A 317 18.85 14.20 -11.03
CA LEU A 317 18.85 14.30 -12.50
C LEU A 317 19.11 12.94 -13.17
N LYS A 318 20.08 12.16 -12.66
CA LYS A 318 20.35 10.83 -13.19
C LYS A 318 19.17 9.87 -13.00
N ALA A 319 18.51 9.93 -11.84
CA ALA A 319 17.33 9.12 -11.57
C ALA A 319 16.17 9.52 -12.49
N PHE A 320 15.93 10.83 -12.67
CA PHE A 320 14.93 11.35 -13.59
C PHE A 320 15.19 10.85 -15.03
N GLN A 321 16.43 10.92 -15.52
CA GLN A 321 16.78 10.44 -16.87
C GLN A 321 16.54 8.93 -17.04
N ARG A 322 16.79 8.11 -16.01
CA ARG A 322 16.49 6.67 -16.05
C ARG A 322 14.99 6.41 -16.07
N GLY A 323 14.21 7.07 -15.22
CA GLY A 323 12.75 6.95 -15.25
C GLY A 323 12.15 7.44 -16.56
N GLN A 324 12.65 8.53 -17.13
CA GLN A 324 12.29 8.98 -18.47
C GLN A 324 12.61 7.91 -19.53
N SER A 325 13.75 7.24 -19.39
CA SER A 325 14.15 6.19 -20.32
C SER A 325 13.19 4.99 -20.28
N LEU A 326 12.76 4.60 -19.08
CA LEU A 326 11.76 3.54 -18.87
C LEU A 326 10.42 3.97 -19.48
N PHE A 327 9.94 5.16 -19.14
CA PHE A 327 8.68 5.69 -19.64
C PHE A 327 8.63 5.82 -21.17
N GLU A 328 9.70 6.33 -21.81
CA GLU A 328 9.78 6.48 -23.27
C GLU A 328 10.14 5.17 -24.00
N GLY A 329 10.52 4.12 -23.27
CA GLY A 329 11.05 2.87 -23.83
C GLY A 329 12.34 3.03 -24.63
N LYS A 330 13.16 4.03 -24.30
CA LYS A 330 14.42 4.35 -24.98
C LYS A 330 15.49 4.73 -23.97
N ASP A 331 16.69 4.18 -24.09
CA ASP A 331 17.80 4.58 -23.21
C ASP A 331 18.28 6.01 -23.54
N LEU A 332 18.04 6.94 -22.61
CA LEU A 332 18.39 8.36 -22.73
C LEU A 332 19.61 8.75 -21.88
N ARG A 333 20.26 7.82 -21.16
CA ARG A 333 21.32 8.16 -20.20
C ARG A 333 22.50 8.90 -20.83
N HIS A 334 22.79 8.64 -22.10
CA HIS A 334 23.86 9.31 -22.84
C HIS A 334 23.44 10.63 -23.50
N LYS A 335 22.14 10.98 -23.49
CA LYS A 335 21.64 12.24 -24.03
C LYS A 335 21.65 13.30 -22.92
N THR A 336 22.62 14.21 -22.99
CA THR A 336 22.67 15.36 -22.07
C THR A 336 22.04 16.58 -22.74
N ALA A 337 20.93 17.07 -22.21
CA ALA A 337 20.35 18.32 -22.66
C ALA A 337 21.23 19.50 -22.18
N PRO A 338 21.47 20.54 -23.01
CA PRO A 338 22.26 21.71 -22.60
C PRO A 338 21.80 22.34 -21.28
N ARG A 339 20.49 22.30 -21.00
CA ARG A 339 19.89 22.81 -19.76
C ARG A 339 20.42 22.10 -18.50
N HIS A 340 20.79 20.83 -18.58
CA HIS A 340 21.30 20.08 -17.42
C HIS A 340 22.60 20.69 -16.87
N ASP A 341 23.49 21.10 -17.77
CA ASP A 341 24.75 21.75 -17.38
C ASP A 341 24.50 23.10 -16.69
N ILE A 342 23.54 23.88 -17.19
CA ILE A 342 23.14 25.16 -16.58
C ILE A 342 22.62 24.92 -15.17
N LEU A 343 21.67 23.99 -15.03
CA LEU A 343 21.04 23.72 -13.75
C LEU A 343 22.04 23.25 -12.69
N LEU A 344 22.97 22.35 -13.04
CA LEU A 344 23.91 21.78 -12.06
C LEU A 344 25.13 22.66 -11.77
N LYS A 345 25.58 23.49 -12.71
CA LYS A 345 26.91 24.13 -12.62
C LYS A 345 26.87 25.65 -12.54
N ASP A 346 25.81 26.29 -13.02
CA ASP A 346 25.75 27.74 -13.03
C ASP A 346 25.41 28.30 -11.63
N PRO A 347 26.18 29.26 -11.08
CA PRO A 347 25.93 29.81 -9.76
C PRO A 347 24.62 30.61 -9.67
N LEU A 348 24.05 31.03 -10.81
CA LEU A 348 22.78 31.71 -10.91
C LEU A 348 21.63 30.76 -11.23
N SER A 349 21.90 29.45 -11.33
CA SER A 349 20.88 28.42 -11.52
C SER A 349 19.83 28.44 -10.40
N PRO A 350 18.56 28.09 -10.67
CA PRO A 350 17.59 27.84 -9.60
C PRO A 350 18.02 26.70 -8.65
N TRP A 351 18.88 25.77 -9.09
CA TRP A 351 19.44 24.68 -8.29
C TRP A 351 20.77 25.03 -7.59
N HIS A 352 21.14 26.32 -7.53
CA HIS A 352 22.31 26.73 -6.73
C HIS A 352 22.10 26.46 -5.22
N LEU A 353 20.85 26.41 -4.76
CA LEU A 353 20.50 25.94 -3.43
C LEU A 353 20.56 24.42 -3.40
N SER A 354 21.12 23.87 -2.33
CA SER A 354 21.13 22.41 -2.16
C SER A 354 19.70 21.89 -2.02
N LEU A 355 19.48 20.62 -2.39
CA LEU A 355 18.18 19.98 -2.26
C LEU A 355 17.65 20.03 -0.82
N ALA A 356 18.53 19.89 0.18
CA ALA A 356 18.18 19.94 1.59
C ALA A 356 17.72 21.33 2.06
N ASP A 357 18.18 22.39 1.38
CA ASP A 357 17.88 23.78 1.73
C ASP A 357 16.58 24.29 1.09
N LEU A 358 15.96 23.52 0.19
CA LEU A 358 14.71 23.93 -0.47
C LEU A 358 13.49 23.98 0.46
N LEU A 359 13.56 23.31 1.61
CA LEU A 359 12.49 23.27 2.60
C LEU A 359 13.04 23.48 4.00
N ASP A 360 12.54 24.51 4.67
CA ASP A 360 12.71 24.64 6.10
C ASP A 360 11.84 23.61 6.85
N THR A 361 12.07 23.49 8.16
CA THR A 361 11.35 22.52 8.99
C THR A 361 9.85 22.80 9.03
N THR A 362 9.46 24.07 9.09
CA THR A 362 8.06 24.50 9.14
C THR A 362 7.30 24.09 7.88
N SER A 363 7.83 24.39 6.69
CA SER A 363 7.19 24.07 5.42
C SER A 363 7.14 22.56 5.19
N ARG A 364 8.18 21.84 5.63
CA ARG A 364 8.21 20.37 5.60
C ARG A 364 7.12 19.77 6.49
N GLU A 365 6.98 20.20 7.74
CA GLU A 365 5.94 19.69 8.63
C GLU A 365 4.53 20.03 8.11
N ALA A 366 4.32 21.26 7.64
CA ALA A 366 3.06 21.70 7.05
C ALA A 366 2.66 20.87 5.81
N SER A 367 3.61 20.52 4.93
CA SER A 367 3.33 19.68 3.77
C SER A 367 2.94 18.25 4.18
N ARG A 368 3.63 17.67 5.17
CA ARG A 368 3.29 16.34 5.70
C ARG A 368 1.90 16.32 6.32
N ASP A 369 1.53 17.35 7.07
CA ASP A 369 0.20 17.46 7.67
C ASP A 369 -0.89 17.68 6.62
N ALA A 370 -0.61 18.45 5.57
CA ALA A 370 -1.52 18.61 4.43
C ALA A 370 -1.76 17.26 3.72
N LEU A 371 -0.72 16.47 3.47
CA LEU A 371 -0.85 15.15 2.85
C LEU A 371 -1.63 14.15 3.72
N ARG A 372 -1.39 14.15 5.03
CA ARG A 372 -2.22 13.34 5.96
C ARG A 372 -3.67 13.81 5.99
N ALA A 373 -3.91 15.12 5.87
CA ALA A 373 -5.27 15.66 5.83
C ALA A 373 -6.05 15.17 4.60
N TRP A 374 -5.39 15.05 3.43
CA TRP A 374 -5.99 14.41 2.25
C TRP A 374 -6.38 12.95 2.52
N ARG A 375 -5.60 12.25 3.36
CA ARG A 375 -5.75 10.82 3.68
C ARG A 375 -6.45 10.55 5.02
N ARG A 376 -7.16 11.54 5.57
CA ARG A 376 -7.85 11.42 6.87
C ARG A 376 -9.05 10.48 6.82
N ASP A 377 -9.70 10.38 5.66
CA ASP A 377 -10.84 9.49 5.46
C ASP A 377 -10.41 8.01 5.66
N PRO A 378 -11.13 7.22 6.49
CA PRO A 378 -10.81 5.81 6.73
C PRO A 378 -10.71 4.97 5.45
N GLY A 379 -11.41 5.34 4.38
CA GLY A 379 -11.32 4.68 3.07
C GLY A 379 -9.89 4.62 2.51
N HIS A 380 -8.99 5.54 2.89
CA HIS A 380 -7.58 5.47 2.50
C HIS A 380 -6.84 4.29 3.14
N TRP A 381 -7.23 3.87 4.34
CA TRP A 381 -6.69 2.66 4.96
C TRP A 381 -7.12 1.42 4.17
N LEU A 382 -8.39 1.39 3.74
CA LEU A 382 -8.91 0.31 2.92
C LEU A 382 -8.18 0.24 1.58
N LEU A 383 -8.01 1.37 0.89
CA LEU A 383 -7.26 1.43 -0.36
C LEU A 383 -5.80 1.01 -0.15
N ALA A 384 -5.15 1.43 0.94
CA ALA A 384 -3.75 1.05 1.22
C ALA A 384 -3.59 -0.46 1.44
N LEU A 385 -4.47 -1.09 2.21
CA LEU A 385 -4.40 -2.52 2.51
C LEU A 385 -4.78 -3.37 1.29
N ALA A 386 -5.95 -3.11 0.68
CA ALA A 386 -6.38 -3.85 -0.51
C ALA A 386 -5.45 -3.57 -1.71
N GLY A 387 -4.85 -2.39 -1.78
CA GLY A 387 -3.95 -1.98 -2.86
C GLY A 387 -2.62 -2.71 -2.89
N VAL A 388 -2.25 -3.45 -1.84
CA VAL A 388 -1.12 -4.40 -1.90
C VAL A 388 -1.44 -5.57 -2.84
N ARG A 389 -2.70 -6.03 -2.85
CA ARG A 389 -3.18 -7.09 -3.75
C ARG A 389 -3.59 -6.53 -5.12
N GLU A 390 -4.18 -5.34 -5.14
CA GLU A 390 -4.65 -4.67 -6.36
C GLU A 390 -4.06 -3.24 -6.50
N PRO A 391 -2.85 -3.09 -7.06
CA PRO A 391 -2.14 -1.81 -7.11
C PRO A 391 -2.91 -0.66 -7.77
N ASP A 392 -3.82 -0.94 -8.70
CA ASP A 392 -4.64 0.06 -9.40
C ASP A 392 -5.59 0.84 -8.46
N LEU A 393 -5.89 0.31 -7.27
CA LEU A 393 -6.73 0.98 -6.28
C LEU A 393 -6.15 2.31 -5.80
N MET A 394 -4.85 2.52 -5.93
CA MET A 394 -4.19 3.79 -5.62
C MET A 394 -4.66 4.95 -6.51
N LEU A 395 -5.27 4.68 -7.66
CA LEU A 395 -5.88 5.70 -8.52
C LEU A 395 -7.23 6.21 -8.00
N ARG A 396 -7.71 5.72 -6.84
CA ARG A 396 -8.95 6.17 -6.20
C ARG A 396 -8.73 7.11 -5.02
N GLN A 397 -7.49 7.51 -4.73
CA GLN A 397 -7.14 8.29 -3.55
C GLN A 397 -7.88 9.64 -3.44
N ALA A 398 -8.15 10.36 -4.53
CA ALA A 398 -8.86 11.65 -4.40
C ALA A 398 -10.31 11.49 -3.92
N ASN A 399 -10.93 10.35 -4.22
CA ASN A 399 -12.30 10.05 -3.81
C ASN A 399 -12.47 8.53 -3.60
N PRO A 400 -12.10 7.98 -2.43
CA PRO A 400 -12.20 6.55 -2.16
C PRO A 400 -13.61 5.98 -2.33
N GLY A 401 -14.64 6.80 -2.04
CA GLY A 401 -16.06 6.48 -2.19
C GLY A 401 -16.66 6.88 -3.54
N GLY A 402 -15.83 7.19 -4.54
CA GLY A 402 -16.27 7.55 -5.88
C GLY A 402 -17.02 6.44 -6.61
N PRO A 403 -17.70 6.77 -7.72
CA PRO A 403 -18.46 5.79 -8.50
C PRO A 403 -17.55 4.69 -9.06
N VAL A 404 -18.01 3.45 -8.99
CA VAL A 404 -17.30 2.26 -9.48
C VAL A 404 -17.88 1.82 -10.83
N PRO A 405 -17.03 1.56 -11.86
CA PRO A 405 -17.48 1.08 -13.16
C PRO A 405 -18.31 -0.20 -13.06
N GLU A 406 -19.32 -0.36 -13.91
CA GLU A 406 -20.25 -1.51 -13.85
C GLU A 406 -19.55 -2.87 -13.97
N ALA A 407 -18.52 -2.99 -14.82
CA ALA A 407 -17.71 -4.20 -14.93
C ALA A 407 -17.07 -4.58 -13.58
N ARG A 408 -16.43 -3.61 -12.91
CA ARG A 408 -15.82 -3.83 -11.60
C ARG A 408 -16.85 -4.18 -10.52
N ARG A 409 -18.05 -3.58 -10.58
CA ARG A 409 -19.15 -3.94 -9.65
C ARG A 409 -19.60 -5.38 -9.84
N ALA A 410 -19.68 -5.84 -11.10
CA ALA A 410 -20.05 -7.21 -11.44
C ALA A 410 -18.96 -8.21 -10.99
N ASP A 411 -17.69 -7.94 -11.30
CA ASP A 411 -16.56 -8.77 -10.86
C ASP A 411 -16.51 -8.88 -9.33
N ALA A 412 -16.75 -7.76 -8.63
CA ALA A 412 -16.81 -7.75 -7.19
C ALA A 412 -17.99 -8.55 -6.63
N ALA A 413 -19.17 -8.44 -7.24
CA ALA A 413 -20.33 -9.24 -6.85
C ALA A 413 -20.11 -10.75 -7.08
N GLU A 414 -19.49 -11.13 -8.20
CA GLU A 414 -19.16 -12.53 -8.50
C GLU A 414 -18.16 -13.09 -7.49
N TYR A 415 -17.10 -12.35 -7.17
CA TYR A 415 -16.13 -12.77 -6.14
C TYR A 415 -16.80 -13.03 -4.79
N LEU A 416 -17.66 -12.11 -4.33
CA LEU A 416 -18.36 -12.26 -3.05
C LEU A 416 -19.25 -13.51 -3.05
N GLN A 417 -19.96 -13.78 -4.15
CA GLN A 417 -20.89 -14.93 -4.23
C GLN A 417 -20.17 -16.26 -4.43
N GLU A 418 -19.24 -16.34 -5.39
CA GLU A 418 -18.61 -17.60 -5.80
C GLU A 418 -17.42 -17.97 -4.92
N THR A 419 -16.68 -17.00 -4.38
CA THR A 419 -15.50 -17.25 -3.54
C THR A 419 -15.82 -17.22 -2.05
N LEU A 420 -16.62 -16.24 -1.59
CA LEU A 420 -16.92 -16.09 -0.16
C LEU A 420 -18.27 -16.69 0.25
N GLY A 421 -19.15 -17.03 -0.70
CA GLY A 421 -20.53 -17.43 -0.39
C GLY A 421 -21.32 -16.32 0.30
N LEU A 422 -20.97 -15.06 0.03
CA LEU A 422 -21.57 -13.89 0.66
C LEU A 422 -22.62 -13.25 -0.27
N HIS A 423 -23.88 -13.30 0.14
CA HIS A 423 -25.01 -12.81 -0.65
C HIS A 423 -25.59 -11.49 -0.13
N ALA A 424 -26.23 -10.72 -1.01
CA ALA A 424 -26.74 -9.39 -0.70
C ALA A 424 -27.81 -9.39 0.40
N GLU A 425 -28.66 -10.42 0.42
CA GLU A 425 -29.73 -10.62 1.39
C GLU A 425 -29.24 -10.80 2.85
N GLU A 426 -27.95 -11.15 3.05
CA GLU A 426 -27.35 -11.32 4.38
C GLU A 426 -27.04 -9.97 5.05
N GLY A 427 -26.96 -8.89 4.27
CA GLY A 427 -26.59 -7.55 4.74
C GLY A 427 -25.10 -7.43 5.11
N ALA A 428 -24.63 -6.19 5.31
CA ALA A 428 -23.19 -5.92 5.51
C ALA A 428 -22.64 -6.59 6.79
N ARG A 429 -23.47 -6.75 7.83
CA ARG A 429 -23.05 -7.31 9.13
C ARG A 429 -22.50 -8.73 9.06
N SER A 430 -22.90 -9.50 8.06
CA SER A 430 -22.36 -10.84 7.79
C SER A 430 -20.83 -10.83 7.60
N LEU A 431 -20.25 -9.73 7.10
CA LEU A 431 -18.79 -9.58 6.96
C LEU A 431 -18.03 -9.80 8.27
N ALA A 432 -18.65 -9.50 9.41
CA ALA A 432 -18.02 -9.67 10.72
C ALA A 432 -17.53 -11.11 10.98
N ARG A 433 -18.11 -12.12 10.32
CA ARG A 433 -17.67 -13.53 10.44
C ARG A 433 -16.28 -13.80 9.89
N TYR A 434 -15.81 -12.98 8.95
CA TYR A 434 -14.46 -13.06 8.38
C TYR A 434 -13.41 -12.29 9.18
N TRP A 435 -13.81 -11.64 10.28
CA TRP A 435 -12.88 -11.14 11.29
C TRP A 435 -12.62 -12.27 12.31
N LEU A 436 -11.41 -12.84 12.27
CA LEU A 436 -10.99 -14.07 12.97
C LEU A 436 -10.00 -13.82 14.13
N PRO A 437 -10.37 -13.12 15.21
CA PRO A 437 -9.42 -12.74 16.27
C PRO A 437 -8.87 -13.94 17.03
N ALA A 438 -9.58 -15.07 17.11
CA ALA A 438 -9.06 -16.27 17.75
C ALA A 438 -7.96 -16.95 16.91
N GLN A 439 -8.00 -16.82 15.58
CA GLN A 439 -6.92 -17.26 14.69
C GLN A 439 -5.66 -16.43 14.92
N ALA A 440 -5.79 -15.11 14.99
CA ALA A 440 -4.68 -14.23 15.31
C ALA A 440 -4.07 -14.57 16.68
N HIS A 441 -4.91 -14.79 17.70
CA HIS A 441 -4.46 -15.25 19.01
C HIS A 441 -3.70 -16.59 18.94
N HIS A 442 -4.24 -17.58 18.24
CA HIS A 442 -3.61 -18.89 18.07
C HIS A 442 -2.21 -18.77 17.45
N LEU A 443 -2.09 -18.00 16.36
CA LEU A 443 -0.81 -17.75 15.70
C LEU A 443 0.20 -17.03 16.61
N ASN A 444 -0.25 -15.99 17.32
CA ASN A 444 0.57 -15.27 18.29
C ASN A 444 1.10 -16.20 19.38
N GLN A 445 0.23 -17.07 19.90
CA GLN A 445 0.57 -18.02 20.96
C GLN A 445 1.56 -19.08 20.46
N LEU A 446 1.33 -19.66 19.28
CA LEU A 446 2.28 -20.60 18.66
C LEU A 446 3.65 -19.95 18.42
N ALA A 447 3.68 -18.71 17.94
CA ALA A 447 4.93 -17.99 17.73
C ALA A 447 5.68 -17.73 19.06
N ALA A 448 4.95 -17.34 20.11
CA ALA A 448 5.51 -17.15 21.45
C ALA A 448 6.09 -18.46 22.03
N ASP A 449 5.34 -19.55 21.93
CA ASP A 449 5.78 -20.87 22.41
C ASP A 449 6.96 -21.40 21.59
N ALA A 450 6.97 -21.19 20.27
CA ALA A 450 8.09 -21.54 19.40
C ALA A 450 9.38 -20.80 19.78
N ALA A 451 9.29 -19.52 20.14
CA ALA A 451 10.45 -18.74 20.60
C ALA A 451 11.02 -19.23 21.93
N HIS A 452 10.19 -19.83 22.79
CA HIS A 452 10.59 -20.37 24.09
C HIS A 452 10.86 -21.88 24.09
N GLY A 453 10.72 -22.55 22.95
CA GLY A 453 10.88 -24.01 22.85
C GLY A 453 9.79 -24.79 23.58
N ALA A 454 8.59 -24.22 23.68
CA ALA A 454 7.44 -24.75 24.41
C ALA A 454 6.34 -25.32 23.49
N LEU A 455 6.60 -25.41 22.18
CA LEU A 455 5.67 -26.03 21.23
C LEU A 455 5.38 -27.49 21.63
N PRO A 456 4.18 -28.01 21.31
CA PRO A 456 3.86 -29.42 21.47
C PRO A 456 4.83 -30.36 20.75
N ALA A 457 4.91 -31.59 21.27
CA ALA A 457 5.73 -32.65 20.68
C ALA A 457 5.35 -32.87 19.21
N SER A 458 6.36 -33.10 18.36
CA SER A 458 6.13 -33.40 16.95
C SER A 458 5.61 -34.83 16.75
N HIS A 459 6.04 -35.76 17.59
CA HIS A 459 5.55 -37.14 17.55
C HIS A 459 4.27 -37.24 18.38
N THR A 460 3.19 -37.70 17.74
CA THR A 460 1.89 -37.92 18.40
C THR A 460 1.61 -39.41 18.49
N LEU A 461 0.68 -39.81 19.36
CA LEU A 461 0.21 -41.20 19.48
C LEU A 461 -0.47 -41.72 18.19
N PHE A 462 -0.85 -40.81 17.28
CA PHE A 462 -1.52 -41.14 16.02
C PHE A 462 -0.56 -41.22 14.84
N GLY A 463 0.67 -40.72 14.99
CA GLY A 463 1.69 -40.66 13.95
C GLY A 463 2.49 -39.36 13.96
N ASP A 464 3.27 -39.17 12.90
CA ASP A 464 4.11 -37.99 12.69
C ASP A 464 3.49 -37.04 11.65
N PRO A 465 3.59 -35.71 11.83
CA PRO A 465 3.13 -34.73 10.87
C PRO A 465 4.01 -34.74 9.61
N VAL A 466 3.47 -34.15 8.54
CA VAL A 466 4.24 -33.94 7.31
C VAL A 466 5.48 -33.08 7.64
N PRO A 467 6.69 -33.46 7.15
CA PRO A 467 7.91 -32.74 7.49
C PRO A 467 7.89 -31.24 7.15
N ASP A 468 7.22 -30.86 6.06
CA ASP A 468 7.16 -29.48 5.58
C ASP A 468 6.29 -28.60 6.48
N ASP A 469 5.14 -29.12 6.89
CA ASP A 469 4.26 -28.48 7.88
C ASP A 469 4.96 -28.29 9.22
N LEU A 470 5.76 -29.29 9.64
CA LEU A 470 6.56 -29.20 10.85
C LEU A 470 7.66 -28.14 10.74
N ARG A 471 8.30 -28.01 9.57
CA ARG A 471 9.26 -26.94 9.29
C ARG A 471 8.59 -25.58 9.38
N GLN A 472 7.41 -25.42 8.79
CA GLN A 472 6.64 -24.17 8.82
C GLN A 472 6.23 -23.79 10.25
N ARG A 473 5.67 -24.73 11.03
CA ARG A 473 5.36 -24.52 12.46
C ARG A 473 6.57 -24.04 13.25
N ASN A 474 7.72 -24.68 13.06
CA ASN A 474 8.94 -24.32 13.79
C ASN A 474 9.52 -22.96 13.33
N ALA A 475 9.17 -22.48 12.13
CA ALA A 475 9.57 -21.17 11.64
C ALA A 475 8.86 -20.01 12.35
N LEU A 476 7.69 -20.27 12.96
CA LEU A 476 6.90 -19.27 13.70
C LEU A 476 7.68 -18.54 14.81
N LYS A 477 8.75 -19.16 15.35
CA LYS A 477 9.65 -18.49 16.31
C LYS A 477 10.19 -17.15 15.77
N GLY A 478 10.37 -17.04 14.45
CA GLY A 478 10.87 -15.85 13.77
C GLY A 478 9.89 -14.68 13.78
N VAL A 479 8.60 -14.94 13.96
CA VAL A 479 7.54 -13.91 13.93
C VAL A 479 7.00 -13.56 15.32
N SER A 480 7.54 -14.16 16.39
CA SER A 480 7.11 -13.97 17.80
C SER A 480 7.05 -12.53 18.34
N ARG A 481 7.67 -11.58 17.64
CA ARG A 481 7.66 -10.14 17.99
C ARG A 481 6.59 -9.34 17.24
N HIS A 482 5.90 -9.95 16.30
CA HIS A 482 4.96 -9.31 15.39
C HIS A 482 3.56 -9.85 15.66
N ALA A 483 2.62 -8.96 16.01
CA ALA A 483 1.22 -9.35 16.16
C ALA A 483 0.68 -9.90 14.84
N ALA A 484 -0.03 -11.04 14.89
CA ALA A 484 -0.68 -11.70 13.77
C ALA A 484 -1.96 -10.99 13.31
N THR A 485 -2.38 -9.92 13.98
CA THR A 485 -3.60 -9.17 13.63
C THR A 485 -3.63 -8.78 12.14
N ILE A 486 -2.49 -8.39 11.57
CA ILE A 486 -2.38 -8.01 10.15
C ILE A 486 -2.66 -9.16 9.19
N HIS A 487 -2.33 -10.41 9.56
CA HIS A 487 -2.59 -11.59 8.72
C HIS A 487 -4.09 -11.82 8.49
N MET A 488 -4.90 -11.53 9.52
CA MET A 488 -6.37 -11.53 9.40
C MET A 488 -6.87 -10.23 8.74
N ALA A 489 -6.32 -9.09 9.15
CA ALA A 489 -6.84 -7.78 8.79
C ALA A 489 -6.70 -7.46 7.29
N GLU A 490 -5.65 -7.96 6.64
CA GLU A 490 -5.44 -7.75 5.20
C GLU A 490 -6.55 -8.42 4.36
N LYS A 491 -6.92 -9.67 4.67
CA LYS A 491 -8.03 -10.37 3.99
C LYS A 491 -9.35 -9.69 4.23
N PHE A 492 -9.60 -9.33 5.49
CA PHE A 492 -10.80 -8.61 5.86
C PHE A 492 -10.89 -7.27 5.11
N ALA A 493 -9.78 -6.54 4.96
CA ALA A 493 -9.73 -5.32 4.16
C ALA A 493 -10.06 -5.59 2.68
N PHE A 494 -9.54 -6.67 2.11
CA PHE A 494 -9.88 -7.05 0.73
C PHE A 494 -11.37 -7.39 0.58
N TYR A 495 -11.95 -8.18 1.49
CA TYR A 495 -13.39 -8.53 1.46
C TYR A 495 -14.29 -7.30 1.64
N LEU A 496 -13.89 -6.39 2.52
CA LEU A 496 -14.58 -5.12 2.74
C LEU A 496 -14.49 -4.21 1.51
N HIS A 497 -13.34 -4.21 0.81
CA HIS A 497 -13.17 -3.51 -0.44
C HIS A 497 -14.10 -4.05 -1.53
N MET A 498 -14.12 -5.37 -1.74
CA MET A 498 -15.03 -6.02 -2.70
C MET A 498 -16.50 -5.75 -2.36
N SER A 499 -16.84 -5.74 -1.07
CA SER A 499 -18.19 -5.41 -0.60
C SER A 499 -18.60 -3.97 -0.94
N LYS A 500 -17.69 -3.00 -0.78
CA LYS A 500 -17.94 -1.61 -1.20
C LYS A 500 -18.06 -1.48 -2.71
N ASP A 501 -17.17 -2.16 -3.46
CA ASP A 501 -17.16 -2.07 -4.92
C ASP A 501 -18.37 -2.73 -5.56
N SER A 502 -18.89 -3.84 -5.01
CA SER A 502 -20.10 -4.49 -5.53
C SER A 502 -21.34 -3.59 -5.48
N GLY A 503 -21.41 -2.68 -4.49
CA GLY A 503 -22.59 -1.85 -4.23
C GLY A 503 -23.81 -2.64 -3.76
N LEU A 504 -23.63 -3.90 -3.32
CA LEU A 504 -24.71 -4.78 -2.86
C LEU A 504 -25.15 -4.50 -1.41
N PHE A 505 -24.29 -3.85 -0.62
CA PHE A 505 -24.48 -3.66 0.81
C PHE A 505 -24.60 -2.18 1.21
N GLU A 506 -25.20 -1.93 2.37
CA GLU A 506 -25.37 -0.58 2.93
C GLU A 506 -24.03 0.10 3.21
N ALA A 507 -23.74 1.18 2.49
CA ALA A 507 -22.45 1.88 2.55
C ALA A 507 -22.07 2.35 3.96
N THR A 508 -23.07 2.82 4.74
CA THR A 508 -22.84 3.33 6.10
C THR A 508 -22.39 2.25 7.10
N GLU A 509 -22.85 1.00 6.93
CA GLU A 509 -22.39 -0.11 7.77
C GLU A 509 -20.97 -0.54 7.36
N LEU A 510 -20.67 -0.55 6.06
CA LEU A 510 -19.32 -0.83 5.56
C LEU A 510 -18.31 0.21 6.06
N ASP A 511 -18.67 1.50 6.08
CA ASP A 511 -17.80 2.56 6.61
C ASP A 511 -17.48 2.39 8.09
N GLN A 512 -18.40 1.83 8.89
CA GLN A 512 -18.13 1.49 10.29
C GLN A 512 -17.10 0.38 10.44
N PHE A 513 -17.13 -0.63 9.55
CA PHE A 513 -16.09 -1.65 9.51
C PHE A 513 -14.74 -1.08 9.10
N VAL A 514 -14.69 -0.14 8.14
CA VAL A 514 -13.44 0.52 7.75
C VAL A 514 -12.84 1.30 8.92
N ALA A 515 -13.68 2.06 9.65
CA ALA A 515 -13.24 2.80 10.83
C ALA A 515 -12.74 1.85 11.96
N SER A 516 -13.45 0.75 12.19
CA SER A 516 -13.08 -0.27 13.18
C SER A 516 -11.76 -0.96 12.83
N LEU A 517 -11.57 -1.32 11.55
CA LEU A 517 -10.34 -1.89 11.01
C LEU A 517 -9.15 -0.95 11.23
N ARG A 518 -9.30 0.33 10.87
CA ARG A 518 -8.28 1.37 11.12
C ARG A 518 -7.93 1.48 12.60
N SER A 519 -8.94 1.63 13.46
CA SER A 519 -8.75 1.79 14.92
C SER A 519 -8.01 0.59 15.51
N CYS A 520 -8.39 -0.62 15.09
CA CYS A 520 -7.75 -1.87 15.47
C CYS A 520 -6.26 -1.88 15.09
N LEU A 521 -5.94 -1.61 13.82
CA LEU A 521 -4.55 -1.60 13.34
C LEU A 521 -3.69 -0.52 14.02
N CYS A 522 -4.23 0.69 14.23
CA CYS A 522 -3.51 1.77 14.93
C CYS A 522 -3.14 1.42 16.38
N ARG A 523 -3.88 0.50 17.03
CA ARG A 523 -3.63 0.07 18.41
C ARG A 523 -2.57 -1.02 18.50
N PHE A 524 -2.58 -1.97 17.56
CA PHE A 524 -1.60 -3.05 17.53
C PHE A 524 -0.26 -2.63 16.93
N TYR A 525 -0.29 -1.66 16.02
CA TYR A 525 0.88 -1.18 15.31
C TYR A 525 1.09 0.32 15.61
N PRO A 526 2.20 0.72 16.25
CA PRO A 526 2.46 2.12 16.60
C PRO A 526 2.66 3.05 15.40
N ASP A 527 3.11 2.49 14.28
CA ASP A 527 3.39 3.21 13.04
C ASP A 527 3.35 2.26 11.83
N ALA A 528 3.36 2.86 10.64
CA ALA A 528 3.36 2.17 9.35
C ALA A 528 4.49 1.14 9.20
N ARG A 529 5.68 1.46 9.71
CA ARG A 529 6.84 0.57 9.61
C ARG A 529 6.60 -0.71 10.41
N ARG A 530 6.07 -0.60 11.63
CA ARG A 530 5.73 -1.77 12.46
C ARG A 530 4.64 -2.64 11.85
N LEU A 531 3.64 -2.03 11.21
CA LEU A 531 2.60 -2.76 10.48
C LEU A 531 3.21 -3.54 9.30
N LEU A 532 3.98 -2.87 8.45
CA LEU A 532 4.59 -3.47 7.26
C LEU A 532 5.64 -4.54 7.60
N GLU A 533 6.48 -4.30 8.63
CA GLU A 533 7.42 -5.32 9.14
C GLU A 533 6.67 -6.56 9.64
N ALA A 534 5.54 -6.38 10.34
CA ALA A 534 4.73 -7.50 10.81
C ALA A 534 4.08 -8.25 9.63
N TRP A 535 3.49 -7.54 8.67
CA TRP A 535 2.87 -8.15 7.51
C TRP A 535 3.87 -8.98 6.72
N LEU A 536 5.02 -8.39 6.37
CA LEU A 536 6.08 -9.08 5.65
C LEU A 536 6.58 -10.33 6.39
N ALA A 537 6.73 -10.25 7.71
CA ALA A 537 7.17 -11.37 8.52
C ALA A 537 6.17 -12.54 8.51
N TRP A 538 4.87 -12.23 8.63
CA TRP A 538 3.80 -13.22 8.57
C TRP A 538 3.62 -13.81 7.18
N GLU A 539 3.61 -12.99 6.12
CA GLU A 539 3.56 -13.42 4.72
C GLU A 539 4.71 -14.39 4.37
N THR A 540 5.92 -14.08 4.84
CA THR A 540 7.09 -14.95 4.62
C THR A 540 6.98 -16.28 5.36
N CYS A 541 6.35 -16.28 6.54
CA CYS A 541 6.27 -17.46 7.39
C CYS A 541 5.09 -18.38 7.04
N LEU A 542 3.96 -17.79 6.66
CA LEU A 542 2.70 -18.45 6.33
C LEU A 542 2.18 -17.96 4.97
N PRO A 543 2.89 -18.26 3.86
CA PRO A 543 2.43 -17.87 2.53
C PRO A 543 1.17 -18.64 2.14
N GLU A 544 0.29 -18.00 1.41
CA GLU A 544 -0.86 -18.65 0.80
C GLU A 544 -0.43 -19.43 -0.43
N LEU A 545 -0.79 -20.72 -0.51
CA LEU A 545 -0.31 -21.61 -1.57
C LEU A 545 -1.00 -21.37 -2.91
N ASP A 546 -2.22 -20.83 -2.90
CA ASP A 546 -3.06 -20.65 -4.09
C ASP A 546 -3.06 -19.19 -4.61
N GLU A 547 -2.38 -18.27 -3.92
CA GLU A 547 -2.34 -16.85 -4.27
C GLU A 547 -0.91 -16.38 -4.59
N ALA A 548 -0.80 -15.24 -5.27
CA ALA A 548 0.49 -14.62 -5.54
C ALA A 548 1.09 -14.11 -4.22
N SER A 549 2.38 -14.37 -4.02
CA SER A 549 3.11 -13.87 -2.85
C SER A 549 3.13 -12.35 -2.81
N LEU A 550 2.85 -11.75 -1.65
CA LEU A 550 2.85 -10.30 -1.45
C LEU A 550 4.21 -9.75 -0.97
N ILE A 551 5.25 -10.59 -0.95
CA ILE A 551 6.54 -10.25 -0.32
C ILE A 551 7.19 -9.04 -1.00
N GLN A 552 7.15 -8.95 -2.33
CA GLN A 552 7.82 -7.89 -3.09
C GLN A 552 7.10 -6.55 -2.89
N GLU A 553 5.77 -6.57 -2.92
CA GLU A 553 4.90 -5.42 -2.70
C GLU A 553 5.11 -4.86 -1.29
N LEU A 554 5.13 -5.73 -0.27
CA LEU A 554 5.36 -5.33 1.13
C LEU A 554 6.76 -4.77 1.36
N GLN A 555 7.77 -5.37 0.74
CA GLN A 555 9.14 -4.85 0.78
C GLN A 555 9.23 -3.47 0.14
N TRP A 556 8.58 -3.27 -1.01
CA TRP A 556 8.52 -1.98 -1.67
C TRP A 556 7.86 -0.92 -0.77
N HIS A 557 6.70 -1.23 -0.20
CA HIS A 557 5.98 -0.33 0.70
C HIS A 557 6.77 0.03 1.96
N LEU A 558 7.65 -0.86 2.43
CA LEU A 558 8.53 -0.63 3.59
C LEU A 558 9.73 0.27 3.23
N GLN A 559 10.19 0.25 1.98
CA GLN A 559 11.42 0.91 1.54
C GLN A 559 11.17 2.26 0.84
N ASP A 560 10.08 2.41 0.09
CA ASP A 560 9.78 3.64 -0.64
C ASP A 560 9.23 4.72 0.31
N PRO A 561 9.89 5.89 0.43
CA PRO A 561 9.42 6.94 1.32
C PRO A 561 8.09 7.57 0.86
N GLY A 562 7.68 7.36 -0.40
CA GLY A 562 6.42 7.81 -0.94
C GLY A 562 5.23 6.91 -0.59
N SER A 563 5.48 5.62 -0.30
CA SER A 563 4.49 4.61 0.08
C SER A 563 3.35 5.18 0.92
N ILE A 564 2.10 4.95 0.49
CA ILE A 564 0.89 5.49 1.12
C ILE A 564 0.83 5.26 2.63
N PHE A 565 1.32 4.11 3.10
CA PHE A 565 1.33 3.73 4.52
C PHE A 565 2.02 4.77 5.40
N HIS A 566 3.12 5.38 4.95
CA HIS A 566 3.87 6.40 5.70
C HIS A 566 3.13 7.72 5.89
N TRP A 567 1.99 7.86 5.23
CA TRP A 567 1.23 9.09 5.08
C TRP A 567 -0.26 8.90 5.38
N LEU A 568 -0.65 7.72 5.88
CA LEU A 568 -1.96 7.51 6.48
C LEU A 568 -2.09 8.32 7.77
N ASP A 569 -3.33 8.68 8.11
CA ASP A 569 -3.63 9.29 9.39
C ASP A 569 -3.59 8.21 10.49
N TRP A 570 -2.51 8.20 11.26
CA TRP A 570 -2.26 7.22 12.34
C TRP A 570 -2.88 7.68 13.65
N HIS A 571 -4.21 7.70 13.69
CA HIS A 571 -4.99 8.12 14.85
C HIS A 571 -5.93 7.00 15.33
N PRO A 572 -5.73 6.45 16.54
CA PRO A 572 -6.66 5.48 17.10
C PRO A 572 -7.93 6.18 17.59
N ASP A 573 -9.09 5.62 17.27
CA ASP A 573 -10.37 6.01 17.86
C ASP A 573 -10.70 5.14 19.09
N ASP A 574 -11.94 5.28 19.59
CA ASP A 574 -12.53 4.35 20.55
C ASP A 574 -12.40 2.89 20.08
N TRP A 575 -12.30 1.98 21.04
CA TRP A 575 -12.03 0.57 20.75
C TRP A 575 -13.28 -0.08 20.18
N GLN A 576 -13.19 -0.49 18.93
CA GLN A 576 -14.21 -1.33 18.32
C GLN A 576 -13.54 -2.22 17.27
N GLU A 577 -13.67 -3.53 17.44
CA GLU A 577 -13.27 -4.49 16.42
C GLU A 577 -14.38 -4.66 15.37
N PRO A 578 -14.02 -5.01 14.12
CA PRO A 578 -15.00 -5.37 13.10
C PRO A 578 -15.89 -6.56 13.49
N GLY A 579 -15.39 -7.53 14.23
CA GLY A 579 -16.15 -8.71 14.66
C GLY A 579 -16.13 -8.92 16.17
N ALA A 580 -16.98 -9.83 16.65
CA ALA A 580 -16.97 -10.25 18.05
C ALA A 580 -15.71 -11.06 18.37
N ARG A 581 -15.02 -10.67 19.45
CA ARG A 581 -13.86 -11.41 19.96
C ARG A 581 -14.34 -12.40 21.04
N PRO A 582 -14.22 -13.73 20.83
CA PRO A 582 -14.58 -14.69 21.85
C PRO A 582 -13.64 -14.56 23.06
N SER A 583 -14.13 -14.90 24.25
CA SER A 583 -13.24 -15.06 25.41
C SER A 583 -12.36 -16.31 25.22
N LEU A 584 -11.23 -16.36 25.94
CA LEU A 584 -10.35 -17.53 25.88
C LEU A 584 -11.09 -18.83 26.30
N SER A 585 -12.01 -18.73 27.27
CA SER A 585 -12.78 -19.89 27.74
C SER A 585 -13.77 -20.39 26.68
N HIS A 586 -14.48 -19.47 26.01
CA HIS A 586 -15.38 -19.81 24.90
C HIS A 586 -14.62 -20.41 23.74
N PHE A 587 -13.47 -19.82 23.37
CA PHE A 587 -12.64 -20.36 22.30
C PHE A 587 -12.12 -21.77 22.64
N THR A 588 -11.70 -22.00 23.89
CA THR A 588 -11.31 -23.33 24.39
C THR A 588 -12.46 -24.33 24.34
N ALA A 589 -13.66 -23.92 24.74
CA ALA A 589 -14.83 -24.78 24.70
C ALA A 589 -15.26 -25.12 23.27
N MET A 590 -15.23 -24.16 22.34
CA MET A 590 -15.50 -24.41 20.92
C MET A 590 -14.47 -25.36 20.30
N ALA A 591 -13.20 -25.26 20.71
CA ALA A 591 -12.15 -26.16 20.22
C ALA A 591 -12.33 -27.63 20.64
N LEU A 592 -13.22 -27.94 21.59
CA LEU A 592 -13.54 -29.34 21.96
C LEU A 592 -14.22 -30.12 20.83
N VAL A 593 -14.78 -29.44 19.82
CA VAL A 593 -15.27 -30.09 18.59
C VAL A 593 -14.17 -30.89 17.88
N GLY A 594 -12.91 -30.47 18.05
CA GLY A 594 -11.77 -31.13 17.43
C GLY A 594 -11.88 -31.18 15.90
N PRO A 595 -11.22 -32.16 15.25
CA PRO A 595 -11.22 -32.30 13.80
C PRO A 595 -12.53 -32.85 13.20
N LEU A 596 -13.66 -32.82 13.91
CA LEU A 596 -14.96 -33.12 13.29
C LEU A 596 -15.32 -32.06 12.25
N ASN A 597 -14.90 -30.80 12.50
CA ASN A 597 -15.07 -29.68 11.59
C ASN A 597 -13.77 -28.87 11.47
N THR A 598 -13.77 -27.91 10.55
CA THR A 598 -12.73 -26.90 10.50
C THR A 598 -12.71 -26.08 11.79
N ALA A 599 -11.53 -25.56 12.15
CA ALA A 599 -11.38 -24.81 13.39
C ALA A 599 -12.25 -23.54 13.39
N VAL A 600 -13.00 -23.35 14.47
CA VAL A 600 -13.92 -22.22 14.65
C VAL A 600 -13.17 -21.03 15.26
N TRP A 601 -12.78 -20.08 14.41
CA TRP A 601 -11.93 -18.95 14.79
C TRP A 601 -12.68 -17.66 15.19
N SER A 602 -14.00 -17.64 15.01
CA SER A 602 -14.88 -16.53 15.34
C SER A 602 -16.05 -17.00 16.20
N GLU A 603 -16.65 -16.09 16.97
CA GLU A 603 -17.82 -16.44 17.79
C GLU A 603 -19.05 -16.66 16.89
N PRO A 604 -19.69 -17.84 16.89
CA PRO A 604 -20.80 -18.15 15.99
C PRO A 604 -21.96 -17.16 16.12
N GLN A 605 -22.44 -16.68 14.98
CA GLN A 605 -23.58 -15.78 14.85
C GLN A 605 -24.72 -16.47 14.10
N PRO A 606 -25.97 -15.98 14.22
CA PRO A 606 -27.05 -16.46 13.39
C PRO A 606 -26.71 -16.24 11.92
N GLU A 607 -26.81 -17.30 11.14
CA GLU A 607 -26.52 -17.26 9.71
C GLU A 607 -27.74 -16.77 8.92
N SER A 608 -27.53 -16.55 7.63
CA SER A 608 -28.62 -16.23 6.70
C SER A 608 -29.62 -17.38 6.58
N GLU A 609 -30.84 -17.10 6.11
CA GLU A 609 -31.84 -18.16 5.90
C GLU A 609 -31.36 -19.22 4.89
N ARG A 610 -30.53 -18.81 3.94
CA ARG A 610 -29.90 -19.70 2.95
C ARG A 610 -28.94 -20.69 3.62
N GLU A 611 -27.99 -20.19 4.40
CA GLU A 611 -27.03 -21.03 5.12
C GLU A 611 -27.73 -21.88 6.19
N CYS A 612 -28.76 -21.34 6.84
CA CYS A 612 -29.60 -22.08 7.77
C CYS A 612 -30.27 -23.30 7.13
N GLN A 613 -30.58 -23.27 5.83
CA GLN A 613 -31.17 -24.43 5.15
C GLN A 613 -30.19 -25.62 5.13
N ALA A 614 -28.93 -25.38 4.74
CA ALA A 614 -27.92 -26.44 4.70
C ALA A 614 -27.67 -27.02 6.10
N ILE A 615 -27.61 -26.15 7.12
CA ILE A 615 -27.44 -26.59 8.51
C ILE A 615 -28.67 -27.40 8.97
N ARG A 616 -29.90 -26.98 8.64
CA ARG A 616 -31.13 -27.74 8.97
C ARG A 616 -31.15 -29.10 8.29
N GLU A 617 -30.78 -29.19 7.02
CA GLU A 617 -30.72 -30.46 6.29
C GLU A 617 -29.69 -31.42 6.89
N TRP A 618 -28.52 -30.91 7.30
CA TRP A 618 -27.51 -31.70 8.00
C TRP A 618 -28.00 -32.19 9.38
N VAL A 619 -28.53 -31.28 10.21
CA VAL A 619 -29.04 -31.59 11.55
C VAL A 619 -30.20 -32.59 11.48
N ASP A 620 -31.12 -32.42 10.53
CA ASP A 620 -32.24 -33.35 10.29
C ASP A 620 -31.71 -34.71 9.83
N GLY A 621 -30.83 -34.72 8.81
CA GLY A 621 -30.31 -35.96 8.24
C GLY A 621 -29.48 -36.82 9.21
N HIS A 622 -28.76 -36.21 10.14
CA HIS A 622 -27.87 -36.92 11.07
C HIS A 622 -28.49 -37.16 12.46
N TYR A 623 -29.33 -36.24 12.94
CA TYR A 623 -29.85 -36.26 14.30
C TYR A 623 -31.38 -36.23 14.39
N GLY A 624 -32.09 -35.96 13.28
CA GLY A 624 -33.55 -35.87 13.25
C GLY A 624 -34.10 -34.70 14.07
N LEU A 625 -33.35 -33.60 14.19
CA LEU A 625 -33.80 -32.42 14.95
C LEU A 625 -34.38 -31.37 14.01
N HIS A 626 -35.62 -30.97 14.28
CA HIS A 626 -36.40 -30.05 13.44
C HIS A 626 -36.60 -28.67 14.08
N GLY A 627 -36.17 -28.48 15.33
CA GLY A 627 -36.33 -27.18 16.00
C GLY A 627 -35.58 -27.01 17.31
N ALA A 628 -35.69 -25.80 17.86
CA ALA A 628 -34.95 -25.37 19.06
C ALA A 628 -35.25 -26.20 20.32
N THR A 629 -36.47 -26.71 20.48
CA THR A 629 -36.83 -27.56 21.63
C THR A 629 -36.10 -28.89 21.56
N GLU A 630 -36.20 -29.58 20.43
CA GLU A 630 -35.53 -30.87 20.20
C GLU A 630 -34.02 -30.74 20.30
N MET A 631 -33.45 -29.65 19.75
CA MET A 631 -32.02 -29.32 19.93
C MET A 631 -31.64 -29.23 21.41
N LYS A 632 -32.38 -28.47 22.22
CA LYS A 632 -32.08 -28.31 23.66
C LYS A 632 -32.20 -29.62 24.43
N GLU A 633 -33.19 -30.44 24.10
CA GLU A 633 -33.37 -31.77 24.70
C GLU A 633 -32.22 -32.72 24.33
N PHE A 634 -31.80 -32.71 23.06
CA PHE A 634 -30.67 -33.52 22.60
C PHE A 634 -29.33 -33.08 23.21
N LEU A 635 -29.08 -31.78 23.31
CA LEU A 635 -27.88 -31.27 24.01
C LEU A 635 -27.86 -31.67 25.49
N ALA A 636 -29.02 -31.67 26.17
CA ALA A 636 -29.14 -32.16 27.53
C ALA A 636 -28.85 -33.68 27.62
N PHE A 637 -29.35 -34.47 26.67
CA PHE A 637 -29.05 -35.89 26.56
C PHE A 637 -27.54 -36.14 26.39
N MET A 638 -26.85 -35.42 25.50
CA MET A 638 -25.41 -35.57 25.28
C MET A 638 -24.57 -35.24 26.52
N LEU A 639 -24.99 -34.21 27.27
CA LEU A 639 -24.38 -33.83 28.54
C LEU A 639 -24.53 -34.92 29.61
N GLU A 640 -25.73 -35.47 29.78
CA GLU A 640 -26.03 -36.39 30.87
C GLU A 640 -25.62 -37.83 30.56
N SER A 641 -25.97 -38.33 29.38
CA SER A 641 -25.85 -39.74 28.99
C SER A 641 -24.99 -39.93 27.74
N GLY A 642 -25.36 -39.31 26.61
CA GLY A 642 -24.68 -39.41 25.31
C GLY A 642 -24.62 -40.82 24.72
N ASP A 643 -23.90 -40.96 23.60
CA ASP A 643 -23.67 -42.25 22.94
C ASP A 643 -22.82 -43.17 23.83
N ARG A 644 -21.93 -42.59 24.66
CA ARG A 644 -21.09 -43.35 25.61
C ARG A 644 -21.92 -44.26 26.52
N GLN A 645 -23.15 -43.89 26.87
CA GLN A 645 -24.02 -44.71 27.71
C GLN A 645 -24.41 -46.01 27.00
N GLU A 646 -24.60 -45.98 25.68
CA GLU A 646 -24.86 -47.18 24.89
C GLU A 646 -23.71 -48.18 25.03
N TYR A 647 -22.46 -47.70 24.89
CA TYR A 647 -21.27 -48.51 25.14
C TYR A 647 -21.26 -49.08 26.57
N GLN A 648 -21.42 -48.21 27.58
CA GLN A 648 -21.33 -48.59 28.99
C GLN A 648 -22.35 -49.65 29.41
N ILE A 649 -23.56 -49.61 28.84
CA ILE A 649 -24.64 -50.53 29.19
C ILE A 649 -24.58 -51.82 28.36
N ASN A 650 -24.41 -51.69 27.04
CA ASN A 650 -24.61 -52.82 26.12
C ASN A 650 -23.31 -53.56 25.79
N TYR A 651 -22.15 -52.91 25.90
CA TYR A 651 -20.89 -53.42 25.37
C TYR A 651 -19.81 -53.60 26.44
N ALA A 652 -19.63 -52.61 27.32
CA ALA A 652 -18.64 -52.67 28.40
C ALA A 652 -18.76 -53.91 29.30
N PRO A 653 -19.95 -54.46 29.63
CA PRO A 653 -20.04 -55.67 30.45
C PRO A 653 -19.36 -56.91 29.82
N TYR A 654 -19.23 -56.97 28.49
CA TYR A 654 -18.56 -58.08 27.81
C TYR A 654 -17.05 -58.10 28.03
N THR A 655 -16.43 -56.97 28.39
CA THR A 655 -15.01 -56.89 28.76
C THR A 655 -14.68 -57.75 30.00
N LEU A 656 -15.69 -58.03 30.83
CA LEU A 656 -15.56 -58.85 32.04
C LEU A 656 -15.92 -60.34 31.80
N ASN A 657 -16.48 -60.69 30.64
CA ASN A 657 -16.92 -62.05 30.33
C ASN A 657 -16.77 -62.40 28.84
N ARG A 658 -15.56 -62.83 28.49
CA ARG A 658 -15.19 -63.21 27.12
C ARG A 658 -15.97 -64.41 26.58
N GLU A 659 -16.27 -65.40 27.41
CA GLU A 659 -17.05 -66.57 26.98
C GLU A 659 -18.46 -66.18 26.52
N ARG A 660 -19.09 -65.24 27.24
CA ARG A 660 -20.40 -64.71 26.85
C ARG A 660 -20.32 -63.90 25.56
N LEU A 661 -19.26 -63.11 25.37
CA LEU A 661 -19.05 -62.33 24.14
C LEU A 661 -18.89 -63.23 22.91
N GLU A 662 -18.05 -64.27 23.02
CA GLU A 662 -17.83 -65.23 21.94
C GLU A 662 -19.10 -66.02 21.61
N ALA A 663 -19.91 -66.36 22.61
CA ALA A 663 -21.20 -67.00 22.41
C ALA A 663 -22.22 -66.09 21.69
N GLU A 664 -22.31 -64.82 22.08
CA GLU A 664 -23.21 -63.84 21.44
C GLU A 664 -22.85 -63.61 19.97
N ILE A 665 -21.55 -63.42 19.68
CA ILE A 665 -21.03 -63.28 18.31
C ILE A 665 -21.38 -64.52 17.49
N ALA A 666 -21.14 -65.73 18.01
CA ALA A 666 -21.42 -66.98 17.29
C ALA A 666 -22.92 -67.18 17.02
N ILE A 667 -23.80 -66.75 17.93
CA ILE A 667 -25.25 -66.78 17.73
C ILE A 667 -25.63 -65.88 16.55
N MET A 668 -25.14 -64.64 16.54
CA MET A 668 -25.45 -63.66 15.49
C MET A 668 -24.86 -64.03 14.13
N GLU A 669 -23.65 -64.60 14.08
CA GLU A 669 -23.04 -65.09 12.84
C GLU A 669 -23.78 -66.31 12.24
N SER A 670 -24.51 -67.07 13.06
CA SER A 670 -25.23 -68.28 12.64
C SER A 670 -26.64 -68.03 12.10
N GLY A 671 -27.19 -66.83 12.28
CA GLY A 671 -28.54 -66.43 11.85
C GLY A 671 -28.56 -65.53 10.61
N ASP A 672 -29.73 -65.39 9.98
CA ASP A 672 -29.95 -64.36 8.95
C ASP A 672 -29.95 -62.98 9.63
N CYS A 673 -28.86 -62.23 9.47
CA CYS A 673 -28.59 -60.96 10.16
C CYS A 673 -29.28 -59.79 9.43
N LEU A 674 -30.21 -59.10 10.10
CA LEU A 674 -30.77 -57.83 9.63
C LEU A 674 -29.72 -56.71 9.74
N ASP A 675 -29.90 -55.60 9.01
CA ASP A 675 -28.90 -54.52 8.98
C ASP A 675 -28.59 -53.92 10.37
N GLU A 676 -29.58 -53.81 11.26
CA GLU A 676 -29.39 -53.35 12.65
C GLU A 676 -28.61 -54.37 13.50
N GLU A 677 -28.89 -55.67 13.32
CA GLU A 677 -28.18 -56.76 14.00
C GLU A 677 -26.73 -56.85 13.51
N ARG A 678 -26.47 -56.45 12.26
CA ARG A 678 -25.12 -56.40 11.68
C ARG A 678 -24.29 -55.31 12.34
N HIS A 679 -24.83 -54.12 12.57
CA HIS A 679 -24.12 -53.06 13.30
C HIS A 679 -23.81 -53.47 14.74
N HIS A 680 -24.75 -54.15 15.40
CA HIS A 680 -24.52 -54.68 16.75
C HIS A 680 -23.40 -55.74 16.77
N LEU A 681 -23.43 -56.70 15.84
CA LEU A 681 -22.39 -57.72 15.69
C LEU A 681 -21.00 -57.10 15.46
N LEU A 682 -20.91 -56.08 14.60
CA LEU A 682 -19.65 -55.36 14.35
C LEU A 682 -19.11 -54.70 15.61
N ARG A 683 -19.97 -54.04 16.40
CA ARG A 683 -19.57 -53.46 17.69
C ARG A 683 -19.13 -54.52 18.70
N LEU A 684 -19.77 -55.70 18.74
CA LEU A 684 -19.29 -56.82 19.56
C LEU A 684 -17.91 -57.32 19.11
N CYS A 685 -17.66 -57.41 17.81
CA CYS A 685 -16.33 -57.73 17.27
C CYS A 685 -15.29 -56.68 17.66
N ARG A 686 -15.62 -55.39 17.60
CA ARG A 686 -14.74 -54.29 18.06
C ARG A 686 -14.39 -54.44 19.54
N VAL A 687 -15.36 -54.77 20.40
CA VAL A 687 -15.12 -55.06 21.83
C VAL A 687 -14.21 -56.27 22.00
N ARG A 688 -14.45 -57.36 21.25
CA ARG A 688 -13.64 -58.59 21.31
C ARG A 688 -12.18 -58.31 20.99
N ASP A 689 -11.96 -57.54 19.93
CA ASP A 689 -10.63 -57.26 19.39
C ASP A 689 -9.98 -56.04 20.06
N ASN A 690 -10.72 -55.35 20.94
CA ASN A 690 -10.34 -54.07 21.54
C ASN A 690 -9.87 -53.07 20.48
N GLU A 691 -10.63 -52.99 19.38
CA GLU A 691 -10.33 -52.13 18.24
C GLU A 691 -10.17 -50.68 18.73
N ASP A 692 -9.08 -50.04 18.32
CA ASP A 692 -8.71 -48.67 18.72
C ASP A 692 -8.74 -48.39 20.23
N GLN A 693 -8.54 -49.43 21.05
CA GLN A 693 -8.55 -49.36 22.52
C GLN A 693 -9.91 -48.98 23.11
N CYS A 694 -11.03 -49.26 22.41
CA CYS A 694 -12.37 -48.89 22.87
C CYS A 694 -12.74 -49.43 24.27
N ASN A 695 -12.07 -50.47 24.77
CA ASN A 695 -12.27 -50.98 26.14
C ASN A 695 -11.42 -50.30 27.21
N ASP A 696 -10.33 -49.63 26.80
CA ASP A 696 -9.32 -49.08 27.72
C ASP A 696 -9.38 -47.55 27.84
N VAL A 697 -10.14 -46.87 26.96
CA VAL A 697 -10.26 -45.40 26.95
C VAL A 697 -11.69 -44.95 27.20
N ASP A 698 -11.82 -43.81 27.87
CA ASP A 698 -13.12 -43.15 28.01
C ASP A 698 -13.51 -42.50 26.68
N MET A 699 -14.70 -42.80 26.17
CA MET A 699 -15.22 -42.29 24.91
C MET A 699 -16.10 -41.03 25.07
N ALA A 700 -16.19 -40.44 26.26
CA ALA A 700 -16.97 -39.20 26.49
C ALA A 700 -16.59 -38.01 25.58
N ALA A 701 -15.35 -37.95 25.08
CA ALA A 701 -14.89 -36.93 24.14
C ALA A 701 -15.65 -36.95 22.82
N TRP A 702 -16.15 -38.13 22.38
CA TRP A 702 -17.03 -38.24 21.23
C TRP A 702 -18.35 -37.49 21.46
N ASP A 703 -18.95 -37.64 22.64
CA ASP A 703 -20.17 -36.94 22.98
C ASP A 703 -19.95 -35.44 23.14
N VAL A 704 -18.86 -35.04 23.81
CA VAL A 704 -18.51 -33.63 24.02
C VAL A 704 -18.29 -32.93 22.68
N ALA A 705 -17.62 -33.57 21.73
CA ALA A 705 -17.36 -32.98 20.42
C ALA A 705 -18.65 -32.74 19.63
N GLN A 706 -19.54 -33.75 19.57
CA GLN A 706 -20.85 -33.62 18.95
C GLN A 706 -21.74 -32.59 19.66
N LEU A 707 -21.71 -32.56 20.99
CA LEU A 707 -22.42 -31.56 21.79
C LEU A 707 -22.00 -30.13 21.41
N VAL A 708 -20.71 -29.89 21.28
CA VAL A 708 -20.18 -28.56 20.92
C VAL A 708 -20.54 -28.23 19.47
N ASP A 709 -20.44 -29.19 18.55
CA ASP A 709 -20.81 -29.00 17.15
C ASP A 709 -22.28 -28.60 16.99
N LEU A 710 -23.18 -29.34 17.65
CA LEU A 710 -24.61 -29.03 17.67
C LEU A 710 -24.93 -27.74 18.41
N THR A 711 -24.13 -27.37 19.40
CA THR A 711 -24.25 -26.08 20.09
C THR A 711 -23.91 -24.92 19.14
N ILE A 712 -22.87 -25.07 18.31
CA ILE A 712 -22.49 -24.10 17.25
C ILE A 712 -23.61 -24.02 16.20
N ALA A 713 -24.06 -25.16 15.67
CA ALA A 713 -25.16 -25.19 14.70
C ALA A 713 -26.45 -24.59 15.28
N GLY A 714 -26.79 -24.90 16.54
CA GLY A 714 -27.93 -24.31 17.24
C GLY A 714 -27.83 -22.79 17.39
N ARG A 715 -26.62 -22.26 17.55
CA ARG A 715 -26.36 -20.81 17.57
C ARG A 715 -26.52 -20.19 16.18
N GLN A 716 -26.02 -20.84 15.14
CA GLN A 716 -26.13 -20.41 13.74
C GLN A 716 -27.56 -20.45 13.22
N LEU A 717 -28.35 -21.43 13.62
CA LEU A 717 -29.78 -21.53 13.30
C LEU A 717 -30.66 -20.52 14.06
N GLY A 718 -30.10 -19.79 15.03
CA GLY A 718 -30.86 -18.94 15.95
C GLY A 718 -31.74 -19.72 16.93
N TRP A 719 -31.53 -21.03 17.07
CA TRP A 719 -32.24 -21.90 18.01
C TRP A 719 -31.73 -21.75 19.45
N LEU A 720 -30.47 -21.32 19.60
CA LEU A 720 -29.85 -20.91 20.84
C LEU A 720 -29.56 -19.41 20.83
N SER A 721 -29.98 -18.71 21.88
CA SER A 721 -29.51 -17.35 22.16
C SER A 721 -28.02 -17.35 22.55
N ALA A 722 -27.36 -16.19 22.48
CA ALA A 722 -25.95 -16.06 22.88
C ALA A 722 -25.70 -16.53 24.34
N THR A 723 -26.63 -16.24 25.26
CA THR A 723 -26.54 -16.67 26.66
C THR A 723 -26.71 -18.18 26.81
N GLU A 724 -27.63 -18.79 26.06
CA GLU A 724 -27.80 -20.25 26.07
C GLU A 724 -26.60 -20.96 25.45
N PHE A 725 -26.07 -20.44 24.35
CA PHE A 725 -24.85 -20.92 23.71
C PHE A 725 -23.67 -20.95 24.69
N ALA A 726 -23.39 -19.81 25.36
CA ALA A 726 -22.35 -19.71 26.37
C ALA A 726 -22.55 -20.73 27.51
N ALA A 727 -23.77 -20.87 28.02
CA ALA A 727 -24.09 -21.82 29.10
C ALA A 727 -23.89 -23.29 28.69
N GLN A 728 -24.10 -23.65 27.42
CA GLN A 728 -23.80 -25.00 26.94
C GLN A 728 -22.30 -25.23 26.76
N LEU A 729 -21.56 -24.23 26.25
CA LEU A 729 -20.10 -24.28 26.18
C LEU A 729 -19.44 -24.44 27.56
N GLU A 730 -19.92 -23.73 28.58
CA GLU A 730 -19.42 -23.87 29.96
C GLU A 730 -19.62 -25.30 30.49
N LYS A 731 -20.77 -25.93 30.18
CA LYS A 731 -21.05 -27.31 30.59
C LYS A 731 -20.20 -28.32 29.82
N ALA A 732 -20.03 -28.13 28.51
CA ALA A 732 -19.14 -28.96 27.70
C ALA A 732 -17.69 -28.90 28.21
N HIS A 733 -17.22 -27.70 28.53
CA HIS A 733 -15.92 -27.46 29.14
C HIS A 733 -15.77 -28.19 30.49
N ALA A 734 -16.78 -28.09 31.38
CA ALA A 734 -16.76 -28.80 32.65
C ALA A 734 -16.79 -30.33 32.48
N LEU A 735 -17.58 -30.84 31.53
CA LEU A 735 -17.64 -32.27 31.23
C LEU A 735 -16.29 -32.80 30.73
N ALA A 736 -15.65 -32.11 29.78
CA ALA A 736 -14.32 -32.47 29.29
C ALA A 736 -13.28 -32.51 30.43
N ALA A 737 -13.27 -31.49 31.30
CA ALA A 737 -12.36 -31.41 32.44
C ALA A 737 -12.55 -32.53 33.49
N ASN A 738 -13.75 -33.11 33.59
CA ASN A 738 -14.04 -34.20 34.52
C ASN A 738 -13.54 -35.56 34.00
N HIS A 739 -13.54 -35.76 32.68
CA HIS A 739 -13.21 -37.04 32.05
C HIS A 739 -11.75 -37.15 31.61
N TYR A 740 -11.10 -36.03 31.29
CA TYR A 740 -9.77 -36.03 30.68
C TYR A 740 -8.80 -35.08 31.40
N ALA A 741 -7.51 -35.40 31.34
CA ALA A 741 -6.45 -34.59 31.93
C ALA A 741 -5.74 -33.66 30.93
N GLY A 742 -5.97 -33.84 29.62
CA GLY A 742 -5.31 -33.09 28.56
C GLY A 742 -5.77 -33.47 27.14
N TRP A 743 -5.29 -32.72 26.15
CA TRP A 743 -5.66 -32.90 24.74
C TRP A 743 -5.32 -34.28 24.16
N GLU A 744 -4.22 -34.90 24.58
CA GLU A 744 -3.86 -36.25 24.09
C GLU A 744 -4.86 -37.32 24.55
N ASP A 745 -5.27 -37.30 25.82
CA ASP A 745 -6.26 -38.25 26.35
C ASP A 745 -7.64 -37.98 25.72
N TYR A 746 -8.00 -36.70 25.54
CA TYR A 746 -9.21 -36.31 24.84
C TYR A 746 -9.23 -36.81 23.39
N ALA A 747 -8.13 -36.66 22.66
CA ALA A 747 -7.97 -37.15 21.30
C ALA A 747 -8.12 -38.68 21.19
N ARG A 748 -7.58 -39.44 22.16
CA ARG A 748 -7.75 -40.90 22.23
C ARG A 748 -9.21 -41.29 22.43
N GLY A 749 -9.88 -40.64 23.38
CA GLY A 749 -11.30 -40.86 23.64
C GLY A 749 -12.18 -40.54 22.42
N MET A 750 -11.86 -39.44 21.74
CA MET A 750 -12.55 -39.00 20.52
C MET A 750 -12.33 -39.99 19.37
N TYR A 751 -11.09 -40.45 19.14
CA TYR A 751 -10.77 -41.42 18.10
C TYR A 751 -11.46 -42.77 18.33
N ALA A 752 -11.40 -43.28 19.57
CA ALA A 752 -12.06 -44.52 19.95
C ALA A 752 -13.58 -44.43 19.79
N GLY A 753 -14.20 -43.32 20.20
CA GLY A 753 -15.64 -43.11 20.01
C GLY A 753 -16.03 -43.01 18.53
N PHE A 754 -15.31 -42.20 17.74
CA PHE A 754 -15.52 -42.10 16.30
C PHE A 754 -15.41 -43.45 15.60
N SER A 755 -14.38 -44.23 15.94
CA SER A 755 -14.20 -45.59 15.42
C SER A 755 -15.32 -46.53 15.87
N PHE A 756 -15.69 -46.52 17.15
CA PHE A 756 -16.65 -47.45 17.71
C PHE A 756 -18.07 -47.23 17.21
N PHE A 757 -18.54 -45.98 17.13
CA PHE A 757 -19.92 -45.66 16.78
C PHE A 757 -20.17 -45.60 15.27
N MET A 758 -19.15 -45.36 14.45
CA MET A 758 -19.25 -45.33 12.99
C MET A 758 -19.71 -46.69 12.42
N GLY A 759 -20.68 -46.65 11.51
CA GLY A 759 -21.16 -47.82 10.76
C GLY A 759 -20.11 -48.42 9.82
N GLU A 760 -20.37 -49.63 9.33
CA GLU A 760 -19.44 -50.33 8.43
C GLU A 760 -19.75 -49.97 6.97
N THR A 761 -18.93 -49.09 6.40
CA THR A 761 -18.99 -48.70 4.98
C THR A 761 -17.67 -49.01 4.28
N PRO A 762 -17.65 -49.18 2.95
CA PRO A 762 -16.41 -49.36 2.19
C PRO A 762 -15.36 -48.26 2.42
N GLU A 763 -15.80 -47.07 2.83
CA GLU A 763 -14.97 -45.89 3.08
C GLU A 763 -14.46 -45.77 4.53
N ARG A 764 -14.89 -46.64 5.45
CA ARG A 764 -14.57 -46.57 6.89
C ARG A 764 -13.07 -46.38 7.15
N GLU A 765 -12.22 -47.22 6.58
CA GLU A 765 -10.76 -47.13 6.75
C GLU A 765 -10.20 -45.79 6.25
N SER A 766 -10.76 -45.26 5.16
CA SER A 766 -10.38 -43.94 4.63
C SER A 766 -10.76 -42.82 5.60
N PHE A 767 -11.98 -42.86 6.18
CA PHE A 767 -12.40 -41.89 7.18
C PHE A 767 -11.55 -41.98 8.45
N LEU A 768 -11.25 -43.18 8.94
CA LEU A 768 -10.39 -43.37 10.11
C LEU A 768 -8.96 -42.90 9.86
N ALA A 769 -8.42 -43.13 8.67
CA ALA A 769 -7.11 -42.61 8.27
C ALA A 769 -7.10 -41.08 8.19
N GLY A 770 -8.11 -40.47 7.58
CA GLY A 770 -8.27 -39.02 7.51
C GLY A 770 -8.41 -38.38 8.88
N PHE A 771 -9.24 -38.96 9.75
CA PHE A 771 -9.43 -38.48 11.12
C PHE A 771 -8.14 -38.60 11.95
N ARG A 772 -7.39 -39.70 11.78
CA ARG A 772 -6.07 -39.88 12.40
C ARG A 772 -5.08 -38.80 11.95
N GLN A 773 -5.04 -38.48 10.66
CA GLN A 773 -4.20 -37.39 10.14
C GLN A 773 -4.60 -36.02 10.70
N ALA A 774 -5.90 -35.76 10.81
CA ALA A 774 -6.39 -34.53 11.41
C ALA A 774 -6.00 -34.43 12.90
N LEU A 775 -6.10 -35.51 13.67
CA LEU A 775 -5.64 -35.54 15.07
C LEU A 775 -4.13 -35.31 15.21
N ILE A 776 -3.31 -35.86 14.30
CA ILE A 776 -1.87 -35.55 14.24
C ILE A 776 -1.68 -34.04 14.08
N ALA A 777 -2.40 -33.42 13.14
CA ALA A 777 -2.27 -32.00 12.86
C ALA A 777 -2.74 -31.11 14.02
N TRP A 778 -3.87 -31.44 14.65
CA TRP A 778 -4.44 -30.71 15.79
C TRP A 778 -3.56 -30.81 17.06
N LEU A 779 -2.93 -31.96 17.31
CA LEU A 779 -2.04 -32.15 18.47
C LEU A 779 -0.64 -31.55 18.25
N SER A 780 -0.13 -31.61 17.02
CA SER A 780 1.23 -31.13 16.70
C SER A 780 1.27 -29.67 16.26
N GLY A 781 0.16 -29.10 15.79
CA GLY A 781 0.11 -27.74 15.22
C GLY A 781 0.83 -27.65 13.88
N ALA A 782 0.83 -28.75 13.11
CA ALA A 782 1.47 -28.85 11.80
C ALA A 782 0.44 -29.42 10.80
N PRO A 783 -0.07 -28.61 9.85
CA PRO A 783 0.30 -27.21 9.59
C PRO A 783 -0.20 -26.24 10.69
N PRO A 784 0.37 -25.02 10.80
CA PRO A 784 0.06 -24.06 11.85
C PRO A 784 -1.41 -23.67 12.02
N LEU A 785 -2.24 -23.79 10.97
CA LEU A 785 -3.66 -23.43 11.03
C LEU A 785 -4.59 -24.65 11.06
N ALA A 786 -4.06 -25.86 11.32
CA ALA A 786 -4.87 -27.07 11.30
C ALA A 786 -5.92 -27.12 12.42
N GLY A 787 -5.62 -26.56 13.59
CA GLY A 787 -6.50 -26.60 14.76
C GLY A 787 -5.94 -25.89 15.99
N ALA A 788 -6.79 -25.61 16.96
CA ALA A 788 -6.48 -24.69 18.06
C ALA A 788 -5.84 -25.35 19.31
N TRP A 789 -5.85 -26.68 19.45
CA TRP A 789 -5.41 -27.37 20.69
C TRP A 789 -3.98 -27.06 21.10
N THR A 790 -3.11 -26.77 20.14
CA THR A 790 -1.68 -26.49 20.38
C THR A 790 -1.41 -25.13 20.99
N SER A 791 -2.35 -24.19 20.91
CA SER A 791 -2.26 -22.85 21.52
C SER A 791 -3.18 -22.69 22.73
N LEU A 792 -3.90 -23.74 23.12
CA LEU A 792 -4.90 -23.69 24.18
C LEU A 792 -4.53 -24.66 25.29
N ASP A 793 -4.73 -24.21 26.52
CA ASP A 793 -4.72 -25.11 27.66
C ASP A 793 -6.00 -25.95 27.64
N PHE A 794 -5.87 -27.25 27.95
CA PHE A 794 -7.03 -28.11 28.10
C PHE A 794 -7.92 -27.63 29.26
N PRO A 795 -9.25 -27.77 29.18
CA PRO A 795 -10.15 -27.46 30.29
C PRO A 795 -9.67 -27.94 31.66
N GLY A 796 -9.43 -27.00 32.58
CA GLY A 796 -8.98 -27.30 33.95
C GLY A 796 -7.48 -27.59 34.10
N ALA A 797 -6.71 -27.60 33.01
CA ALA A 797 -5.26 -27.72 33.06
C ALA A 797 -4.60 -26.45 33.63
N LYS A 798 -3.36 -26.60 34.08
CA LYS A 798 -2.54 -25.46 34.48
C LYS A 798 -2.03 -24.72 33.24
N PRO A 799 -1.98 -23.38 33.26
CA PRO A 799 -1.41 -22.62 32.16
C PRO A 799 0.01 -23.05 31.84
N ARG A 800 0.27 -23.42 30.58
CA ARG A 800 1.61 -23.83 30.10
C ARG A 800 2.20 -22.90 29.04
N HIS A 801 1.39 -22.01 28.51
CA HIS A 801 1.68 -21.14 27.38
C HIS A 801 2.46 -19.89 27.79
N PHE A 802 3.38 -19.44 26.94
CA PHE A 802 4.14 -18.20 27.15
C PHE A 802 3.35 -17.01 26.63
N ALA A 803 3.29 -15.94 27.43
CA ALA A 803 2.62 -14.71 27.00
C ALA A 803 3.30 -14.12 25.75
N PRO A 804 2.53 -13.74 24.72
CA PRO A 804 3.04 -12.99 23.57
C PRO A 804 3.69 -11.66 24.00
N LEU A 805 4.63 -11.15 23.20
CA LEU A 805 5.34 -9.90 23.50
C LEU A 805 4.54 -8.62 23.17
N HIS A 806 3.35 -8.77 22.57
CA HIS A 806 2.47 -7.69 22.14
C HIS A 806 1.06 -7.88 22.74
N ILE A 807 0.22 -6.84 22.72
CA ILE A 807 -1.06 -6.77 23.46
C ILE A 807 -2.24 -7.38 22.66
N ASP A 808 -1.99 -8.33 21.76
CA ASP A 808 -3.06 -8.99 20.98
C ASP A 808 -3.44 -10.34 21.60
N THR A 809 -4.23 -10.26 22.68
CA THR A 809 -4.72 -11.40 23.44
C THR A 809 -6.25 -11.42 23.48
N LEU A 810 -6.83 -12.61 23.66
CA LEU A 810 -8.27 -12.73 23.92
C LEU A 810 -8.59 -12.27 25.36
N PRO A 811 -9.77 -11.69 25.62
CA PRO A 811 -10.21 -11.40 26.97
C PRO A 811 -10.20 -12.66 27.85
N GLY A 812 -9.63 -12.53 29.05
CA GLY A 812 -9.62 -13.57 30.07
C GLY A 812 -10.82 -13.44 31.01
N ASP A 813 -11.58 -14.52 31.18
CA ASP A 813 -12.70 -14.55 32.13
C ASP A 813 -12.18 -14.69 33.57
N PHE A 814 -12.17 -13.58 34.31
CA PHE A 814 -12.01 -13.40 35.78
C PHE A 814 -10.90 -14.15 36.56
N ARG A 815 -10.18 -15.13 36.00
CA ARG A 815 -9.21 -15.98 36.74
C ARG A 815 -7.95 -16.36 35.97
N THR A 816 -7.89 -16.09 34.67
CA THR A 816 -6.70 -16.34 33.85
C THR A 816 -6.09 -15.01 33.47
N LEU A 817 -4.96 -14.67 34.09
CA LEU A 817 -4.09 -13.61 33.59
C LEU A 817 -3.51 -14.10 32.26
N HIS A 818 -3.83 -13.41 31.17
CA HIS A 818 -2.88 -13.18 30.09
C HIS A 818 -2.53 -11.70 30.07
#